data_AF-A0A2E6EN34-F1
#
_entry.id   AF-A0A2E6EN34-F1
#
_cell.length_a   1.000
_cell.length_b   1.000
_cell.length_c   1.000
_cell.angle_alpha   90.00
_cell.angle_beta   90.00
_cell.angle_gamma   90.00
#
_symmetry.space_group_name_H-M   'P 1'
#
loop_
_entity.id
_entity.type
_entity.pdbx_description
1 polymer ?
#
loop_
_entity_poly.entity_id
_entity_poly.type
_entity_poly.pdbx_seq_one_letter_code
_entity_poly.pdbx_strand_id
1 'polypeptide(L)'
;MKRSFSRSEPATCLVSNCFAQLGLWWLRLVTDAGVIVTSGYFPEDTPWRRAWRVRLVNIALVASLAFSSACLGQNVTAHGSSAAAELPAKNGPALNSASCEPATLLGKGAVAAPSDLASVVGASILTRGGTAADAAVAVALALGVVRPQSSGLGGGGFALFTDRDGGIKSIDFREVAPSFFNEDVYLKEGRDSRRGPWSVGVPGEARGLAELHRRRGCLSWAELVEPARRLAADGFPIEADLAAALKRRTEQIFADPGLRADFTLGDRTLGEGELCRRPALAKTLEILQAKGGDAFYSGEIADSLSEFLAVQGLPWKKAEISSYRVKERAVVSASYRGFEVASMGPPSSGGVALLQALGILEVRKISEQQRGSSAWMRSLIGALRHAFADRAAYGGDPDFVPVPVAELLDSELHSRLAARIPERGPLKVRDAGRAGEQGDLKALLKDDAGTAHLAVIDGRGEAVSLTTTVNLDFGSLQADPGTGIILNDEMDDFAARPGEPNAFGLVQGRANRVQPGKRPLSSMTPTLVRDQQGRVILAVGAAGGPRIISATLQTLLAVLDRGMSAGDAVAAPRLHHQWLPAKVFTESQLSSSELSSQGFDFGAYSYAGVVQAVHLDPTTGVLSAGADPRASGGVRVVSP
;
A
#
# COMPACT_ATOMS: atom_id res chain seq x y z
N MET A 1 -4.05 46.53 68.16
CA MET A 1 -3.38 47.83 67.93
C MET A 1 -2.99 47.87 66.45
N LYS A 2 -3.16 48.90 65.60
CA LYS A 2 -3.05 50.40 65.63
C LYS A 2 -1.73 50.87 64.99
N ARG A 3 -1.82 51.71 63.94
CA ARG A 3 -0.74 52.45 63.18
C ARG A 3 0.04 51.61 62.14
N SER A 4 0.41 52.03 60.90
CA SER A 4 0.61 53.34 60.21
C SER A 4 1.86 54.14 60.66
N PHE A 5 2.57 55.00 59.90
CA PHE A 5 2.45 55.74 58.62
C PHE A 5 3.89 55.92 58.04
N SER A 6 4.23 56.42 56.84
CA SER A 6 3.57 56.85 55.56
C SER A 6 4.68 56.77 54.45
N ARG A 7 4.82 57.50 53.31
CA ARG A 7 4.23 58.66 52.58
C ARG A 7 4.71 58.53 51.08
N SER A 8 4.57 59.41 50.08
CA SER A 8 4.01 60.76 49.87
C SER A 8 3.85 61.04 48.36
N GLU A 9 2.90 61.90 47.99
CA GLU A 9 2.78 62.60 46.68
C GLU A 9 3.11 64.11 46.87
N PRO A 10 3.13 64.97 45.81
CA PRO A 10 1.92 65.50 45.11
C PRO A 10 1.92 65.22 43.58
N ALA A 11 0.79 65.07 42.87
CA ALA A 11 -0.30 66.02 42.53
C ALA A 11 0.12 67.10 41.48
N THR A 12 -0.69 67.52 40.47
CA THR A 12 -2.13 67.31 40.16
C THR A 12 -2.47 67.63 38.67
N CYS A 13 -3.75 67.48 38.27
CA CYS A 13 -4.44 68.07 37.09
C CYS A 13 -4.35 67.36 35.70
N LEU A 14 -5.42 67.24 34.88
CA LEU A 14 -6.89 67.30 35.12
C LEU A 14 -7.69 66.82 33.85
N VAL A 15 -9.02 66.63 33.98
CA VAL A 15 -10.07 66.48 32.92
C VAL A 15 -10.22 65.12 32.18
N SER A 16 -11.06 64.26 32.78
CA SER A 16 -12.33 63.72 32.23
C SER A 16 -12.44 62.68 31.08
N ASN A 17 -12.96 61.51 31.48
CA ASN A 17 -14.28 60.94 31.08
C ASN A 17 -14.42 59.66 30.22
N CYS A 18 -15.11 58.69 30.84
CA CYS A 18 -16.17 57.83 30.30
C CYS A 18 -15.89 56.73 29.25
N PHE A 19 -15.66 55.52 29.77
CA PHE A 19 -16.54 54.35 29.58
C PHE A 19 -17.12 54.02 28.17
N ALA A 20 -16.52 52.99 27.57
CA ALA A 20 -17.10 51.63 27.46
C ALA A 20 -17.86 51.14 26.19
N GLN A 21 -17.54 49.87 25.89
CA GLN A 21 -18.36 48.78 25.31
C GLN A 21 -18.74 48.73 23.82
N LEU A 22 -18.21 47.66 23.18
CA LEU A 22 -18.92 46.62 22.40
C LEU A 22 -19.95 47.04 21.33
N GLY A 23 -19.62 46.79 20.05
CA GLY A 23 -20.55 46.86 18.93
C GLY A 23 -20.16 45.94 17.77
N LEU A 24 -20.83 44.79 17.66
CA LEU A 24 -20.60 43.77 16.62
C LEU A 24 -21.32 44.08 15.29
N TRP A 25 -20.78 43.52 14.20
CA TRP A 25 -21.45 43.09 12.94
C TRP A 25 -21.63 44.02 11.70
N TRP A 26 -21.11 43.49 10.58
CA TRP A 26 -21.75 43.27 9.26
C TRP A 26 -21.69 44.28 8.08
N LEU A 27 -20.86 43.88 7.10
CA LEU A 27 -21.21 43.57 5.68
C LEU A 27 -21.30 44.68 4.60
N ARG A 28 -20.85 44.29 3.37
CA ARG A 28 -21.12 44.85 2.02
C ARG A 28 -20.47 46.20 1.63
N LEU A 29 -20.21 46.51 0.36
CA LEU A 29 -19.82 45.74 -0.88
C LEU A 29 -19.47 46.80 -1.96
N VAL A 30 -18.77 46.41 -3.06
CA VAL A 30 -18.40 47.26 -4.23
C VAL A 30 -17.47 48.46 -3.84
N THR A 31 -16.54 49.00 -4.65
CA THR A 31 -16.27 48.92 -6.11
C THR A 31 -14.79 48.68 -6.46
N ASP A 32 -14.57 48.27 -7.72
CA ASP A 32 -13.26 48.23 -8.39
C ASP A 32 -12.57 49.60 -8.57
N ALA A 33 -11.31 49.52 -9.03
CA ALA A 33 -10.50 50.55 -9.68
C ALA A 33 -10.03 51.76 -8.82
N GLY A 34 -8.76 51.72 -8.42
CA GLY A 34 -8.07 52.86 -7.80
C GLY A 34 -6.57 52.61 -7.60
N VAL A 35 -5.74 52.89 -8.61
CA VAL A 35 -4.28 52.85 -8.45
C VAL A 35 -3.80 54.09 -7.72
N ILE A 36 -3.19 53.91 -6.53
CA ILE A 36 -2.36 54.92 -5.88
C ILE A 36 -1.04 54.28 -5.45
N VAL A 37 0.07 54.89 -5.85
CA VAL A 37 1.43 54.54 -5.41
C VAL A 37 1.95 55.65 -4.51
N THR A 38 2.18 55.37 -3.22
CA THR A 38 2.98 56.19 -2.31
C THR A 38 3.74 55.31 -1.31
N SER A 39 4.82 55.85 -0.73
CA SER A 39 5.91 55.11 -0.08
C SER A 39 5.97 55.23 1.45
N GLY A 40 6.46 54.18 2.12
CA GLY A 40 7.10 54.16 3.45
C GLY A 40 7.82 52.82 3.62
N TYR A 41 9.13 52.69 3.96
CA TYR A 41 9.84 53.12 5.18
C TYR A 41 9.06 52.72 6.45
N PHE A 42 9.51 51.82 7.32
CA PHE A 42 10.85 51.37 7.82
C PHE A 42 10.82 49.86 8.21
N PRO A 43 11.88 49.23 8.78
CA PRO A 43 13.34 49.38 8.63
C PRO A 43 14.02 48.03 8.21
N GLU A 44 15.36 48.01 8.11
CA GLU A 44 16.16 46.76 8.02
C GLU A 44 16.55 46.25 9.43
N ASP A 45 16.74 44.93 9.60
CA ASP A 45 17.91 44.39 10.34
C ASP A 45 18.11 42.85 10.20
N THR A 46 18.99 42.44 9.27
CA THR A 46 19.71 41.13 9.22
C THR A 46 18.92 39.80 9.06
N PRO A 47 19.58 38.69 8.67
CA PRO A 47 20.47 38.51 7.52
C PRO A 47 19.98 37.37 6.55
N TRP A 48 20.86 36.86 5.68
CA TRP A 48 20.67 35.68 4.78
C TRP A 48 19.93 35.85 3.44
N ARG A 49 20.43 36.71 2.54
CA ARG A 49 20.33 36.47 1.07
C ARG A 49 21.62 36.81 0.31
N ARG A 50 22.60 35.89 0.32
CA ARG A 50 23.69 35.86 -0.68
C ARG A 50 23.26 35.04 -1.91
N ALA A 51 22.60 35.69 -2.86
CA ALA A 51 22.18 35.08 -4.13
C ALA A 51 22.67 35.88 -5.35
N TRP A 52 23.84 35.50 -5.85
CA TRP A 52 24.29 35.55 -7.26
C TRP A 52 23.68 36.59 -8.23
N ARG A 53 24.47 37.63 -8.55
CA ARG A 53 24.34 38.61 -9.67
C ARG A 53 25.66 39.43 -9.69
N VAL A 54 26.26 39.94 -10.78
CA VAL A 54 25.88 40.14 -12.21
C VAL A 54 27.12 40.06 -13.13
N ARG A 55 26.98 39.59 -14.39
CA ARG A 55 27.58 40.11 -15.66
C ARG A 55 27.18 39.14 -16.80
N LEU A 56 26.22 39.43 -17.70
CA LEU A 56 26.03 40.50 -18.71
C LEU A 56 26.94 40.44 -19.95
N VAL A 57 26.34 40.85 -21.10
CA VAL A 57 26.82 40.88 -22.50
C VAL A 57 26.49 39.59 -23.30
N ASN A 58 25.71 39.59 -24.40
CA ASN A 58 24.91 40.69 -24.98
C ASN A 58 23.69 40.28 -25.85
N ILE A 59 22.83 41.28 -26.12
CA ILE A 59 21.88 41.53 -27.24
C ILE A 59 21.51 40.39 -28.23
N ALA A 60 20.20 40.26 -28.45
CA ALA A 60 19.60 39.74 -29.70
C ALA A 60 18.75 40.86 -30.37
N LEU A 61 18.55 40.77 -31.70
CA LEU A 61 17.64 41.66 -32.46
C LEU A 61 17.04 40.90 -33.66
N VAL A 62 15.83 41.29 -34.08
CA VAL A 62 14.95 40.52 -34.98
C VAL A 62 14.93 41.12 -36.39
N ALA A 63 14.88 40.27 -37.42
CA ALA A 63 14.59 40.67 -38.79
C ALA A 63 13.75 39.62 -39.57
N SER A 64 12.47 39.96 -39.77
CA SER A 64 11.60 39.68 -40.92
C SER A 64 11.54 38.30 -41.62
N LEU A 65 10.32 37.78 -41.71
CA LEU A 65 9.89 36.79 -42.70
C LEU A 65 9.85 37.40 -44.13
N ALA A 66 10.21 36.60 -45.15
CA ALA A 66 9.35 36.27 -46.31
C ALA A 66 10.15 35.80 -47.53
N PHE A 67 9.86 34.61 -48.06
CA PHE A 67 9.73 34.35 -49.51
C PHE A 67 9.04 32.98 -49.74
N SER A 68 8.30 32.84 -50.84
CA SER A 68 7.44 31.67 -51.14
C SER A 68 7.60 31.20 -52.59
N SER A 69 7.33 29.90 -52.82
CA SER A 69 7.00 29.28 -54.14
C SER A 69 8.16 29.22 -55.16
N ALA A 70 8.37 28.21 -56.02
CA ALA A 70 7.43 27.27 -56.64
C ALA A 70 8.13 26.11 -57.41
N CYS A 71 7.58 24.89 -57.29
CA CYS A 71 7.33 23.91 -58.37
C CYS A 71 8.45 23.21 -59.18
N LEU A 72 8.03 22.09 -59.80
CA LEU A 72 8.73 21.21 -60.78
C LEU A 72 9.95 20.44 -60.22
N GLY A 73 9.98 19.10 -60.12
CA GLY A 73 8.95 18.08 -60.37
C GLY A 73 9.20 17.25 -61.63
N GLN A 74 9.67 16.00 -61.47
CA GLN A 74 9.68 14.95 -62.48
C GLN A 74 9.77 13.56 -61.84
N ASN A 75 9.02 12.59 -62.36
CA ASN A 75 9.16 11.17 -62.02
C ASN A 75 10.28 10.54 -62.86
N VAL A 76 11.20 9.82 -62.24
CA VAL A 76 12.03 8.81 -62.93
C VAL A 76 12.04 7.53 -62.10
N THR A 77 11.40 6.49 -62.63
CA THR A 77 11.53 5.12 -62.12
C THR A 77 12.86 4.52 -62.58
N ALA A 78 13.71 4.10 -61.63
CA ALA A 78 14.89 3.31 -61.93
C ALA A 78 15.03 2.18 -60.89
N HIS A 79 15.13 0.93 -61.34
CA HIS A 79 15.55 -0.18 -60.48
C HIS A 79 17.06 -0.06 -60.22
N GLY A 80 17.45 0.02 -58.96
CA GLY A 80 18.84 0.02 -58.53
C GLY A 80 19.03 -0.93 -57.37
N SER A 81 19.48 -2.17 -57.65
CA SER A 81 19.91 -3.09 -56.60
C SER A 81 21.20 -2.56 -55.98
N SER A 82 21.20 -2.34 -54.66
CA SER A 82 22.39 -1.95 -53.90
C SER A 82 22.38 -2.67 -52.57
N ALA A 83 23.21 -3.70 -52.44
CA ALA A 83 23.39 -4.42 -51.18
C ALA A 83 24.25 -3.58 -50.23
N ALA A 84 23.61 -2.86 -49.30
CA ALA A 84 24.28 -2.26 -48.16
C ALA A 84 24.54 -3.34 -47.11
N ALA A 85 25.81 -3.53 -46.73
CA ALA A 85 26.17 -4.53 -45.73
C ALA A 85 25.72 -4.10 -44.33
N GLU A 86 24.93 -4.95 -43.66
CA GLU A 86 24.56 -4.73 -42.26
C GLU A 86 25.79 -4.89 -41.35
N LEU A 87 26.03 -3.88 -40.52
CA LEU A 87 26.94 -4.02 -39.38
C LEU A 87 26.28 -4.93 -38.34
N PRO A 88 26.99 -5.93 -37.78
CA PRO A 88 26.39 -6.88 -36.86
C PRO A 88 25.96 -6.19 -35.58
N ALA A 89 24.64 -6.02 -35.42
CA ALA A 89 24.05 -5.61 -34.15
C ALA A 89 24.47 -6.62 -33.07
N LYS A 90 25.11 -6.14 -32.00
CA LYS A 90 25.43 -6.96 -30.84
C LYS A 90 24.16 -7.25 -30.06
N ASN A 91 23.41 -8.25 -30.52
CA ASN A 91 22.29 -8.80 -29.79
C ASN A 91 22.77 -9.24 -28.40
N GLY A 92 22.34 -8.53 -27.37
CA GLY A 92 22.31 -9.09 -26.01
C GLY A 92 21.44 -10.35 -26.01
N PRO A 93 21.57 -11.22 -25.00
CA PRO A 93 20.77 -12.44 -24.94
C PRO A 93 19.29 -12.08 -24.90
N ALA A 94 18.57 -12.35 -25.99
CA ALA A 94 17.13 -12.32 -25.99
C ALA A 94 16.65 -13.32 -24.95
N LEU A 95 15.98 -12.83 -23.90
CA LEU A 95 15.23 -13.68 -23.00
C LEU A 95 14.16 -14.36 -23.85
N ASN A 96 14.29 -15.68 -24.06
CA ASN A 96 13.32 -16.45 -24.83
C ASN A 96 11.92 -16.22 -24.25
N SER A 97 11.09 -15.44 -24.97
CA SER A 97 9.67 -15.40 -24.70
C SER A 97 9.13 -16.81 -24.89
N ALA A 98 8.60 -17.39 -23.82
CA ALA A 98 7.77 -18.57 -23.97
C ALA A 98 6.60 -18.18 -24.86
N SER A 99 6.31 -18.97 -25.89
CA SER A 99 5.10 -18.80 -26.70
C SER A 99 3.90 -18.71 -25.76
N CYS A 100 3.04 -17.72 -25.99
CA CYS A 100 1.81 -17.60 -25.21
C CYS A 100 0.89 -18.78 -25.56
N GLU A 101 0.96 -19.84 -24.74
CA GLU A 101 0.11 -21.01 -24.93
C GLU A 101 -1.37 -20.62 -24.81
N PRO A 102 -2.21 -20.97 -25.80
CA PRO A 102 -3.58 -20.47 -25.90
C PRO A 102 -4.44 -20.96 -24.74
N ALA A 103 -5.21 -20.04 -24.17
CA ALA A 103 -6.02 -20.28 -22.99
C ALA A 103 -7.16 -21.29 -23.27
N THR A 104 -6.99 -22.51 -22.75
CA THR A 104 -7.79 -23.69 -23.14
C THR A 104 -8.39 -24.47 -21.96
N LEU A 105 -8.05 -24.14 -20.71
CA LEU A 105 -8.52 -24.89 -19.53
C LEU A 105 -9.87 -24.38 -19.01
N LEU A 106 -9.99 -23.07 -18.78
CA LEU A 106 -11.20 -22.44 -18.22
C LEU A 106 -12.00 -21.64 -19.27
N GLY A 107 -11.37 -21.24 -20.38
CA GLY A 107 -11.97 -20.40 -21.42
C GLY A 107 -12.40 -19.00 -20.96
N LYS A 108 -12.11 -18.64 -19.70
CA LYS A 108 -12.37 -17.33 -19.07
C LYS A 108 -11.29 -17.04 -18.04
N GLY A 109 -10.92 -15.77 -17.91
CA GLY A 109 -10.09 -15.24 -16.82
C GLY A 109 -10.80 -14.11 -16.08
N ALA A 110 -10.32 -13.76 -14.89
CA ALA A 110 -10.91 -12.73 -14.05
C ALA A 110 -9.88 -11.98 -13.20
N VAL A 111 -10.19 -10.72 -12.91
CA VAL A 111 -9.37 -9.76 -12.16
C VAL A 111 -10.25 -9.05 -11.13
N ALA A 112 -9.74 -8.89 -9.91
CA ALA A 112 -10.30 -8.01 -8.88
C ALA A 112 -9.20 -7.10 -8.32
N ALA A 113 -9.43 -5.79 -8.32
CA ALA A 113 -8.50 -4.78 -7.80
C ALA A 113 -9.24 -3.57 -7.20
N PRO A 114 -8.67 -2.85 -6.22
CA PRO A 114 -9.32 -1.74 -5.51
C PRO A 114 -9.46 -0.46 -6.35
N SER A 115 -9.26 -0.53 -7.67
CA SER A 115 -9.55 0.50 -8.65
C SER A 115 -10.25 -0.14 -9.85
N ASP A 116 -11.28 0.51 -10.39
CA ASP A 116 -11.92 0.07 -11.63
C ASP A 116 -10.99 0.25 -12.84
N LEU A 117 -10.24 1.36 -12.90
CA LEU A 117 -9.23 1.62 -13.93
C LEU A 117 -8.15 0.53 -13.94
N ALA A 118 -7.62 0.15 -12.77
CA ALA A 118 -6.64 -0.93 -12.67
C ALA A 118 -7.24 -2.28 -13.10
N SER A 119 -8.50 -2.54 -12.77
CA SER A 119 -9.23 -3.75 -13.18
C SER A 119 -9.42 -3.83 -14.70
N VAL A 120 -9.70 -2.70 -15.37
CA VAL A 120 -9.71 -2.59 -16.84
C VAL A 120 -8.35 -2.91 -17.44
N VAL A 121 -7.26 -2.41 -16.85
CA VAL A 121 -5.88 -2.70 -17.30
C VAL A 121 -5.62 -4.20 -17.27
N GLY A 122 -5.86 -4.87 -16.13
CA GLY A 122 -5.66 -6.31 -16.01
C GLY A 122 -6.49 -7.12 -17.01
N ALA A 123 -7.77 -6.76 -17.18
CA ALA A 123 -8.64 -7.40 -18.17
C ALA A 123 -8.13 -7.25 -19.62
N SER A 124 -7.61 -6.07 -19.97
CA SER A 124 -7.05 -5.80 -21.30
C SER A 124 -5.79 -6.63 -21.60
N ILE A 125 -5.05 -7.03 -20.57
CA ILE A 125 -3.90 -7.93 -20.68
C ILE A 125 -4.34 -9.39 -20.86
N LEU A 126 -5.34 -9.85 -20.09
CA LEU A 126 -5.88 -11.21 -20.25
C LEU A 126 -6.51 -11.43 -21.63
N THR A 127 -7.25 -10.46 -22.17
CA THR A 127 -7.82 -10.48 -23.54
C THR A 127 -6.77 -10.26 -24.65
N ARG A 128 -5.49 -10.07 -24.28
CA ARG A 128 -4.34 -10.17 -25.20
C ARG A 128 -3.58 -11.50 -25.03
N GLY A 129 -4.21 -12.48 -24.37
CA GLY A 129 -3.65 -13.79 -24.05
C GLY A 129 -2.71 -13.83 -22.84
N GLY A 130 -2.34 -12.67 -22.27
CA GLY A 130 -1.36 -12.55 -21.18
C GLY A 130 -1.70 -13.40 -19.96
N THR A 131 -0.68 -13.81 -19.19
CA THR A 131 -0.87 -14.67 -18.02
C THR A 131 -1.48 -13.94 -16.83
N ALA A 132 -1.90 -14.70 -15.82
CA ALA A 132 -2.27 -14.13 -14.52
C ALA A 132 -1.15 -13.24 -13.92
N ALA A 133 0.12 -13.54 -14.24
CA ALA A 133 1.26 -12.73 -13.84
C ALA A 133 1.46 -11.46 -14.68
N ASP A 134 1.29 -11.54 -16.01
CA ASP A 134 1.29 -10.34 -16.88
C ASP A 134 0.21 -9.35 -16.43
N ALA A 135 -1.00 -9.85 -16.19
CA ALA A 135 -2.13 -9.04 -15.71
C ALA A 135 -1.87 -8.48 -14.32
N ALA A 136 -1.38 -9.28 -13.36
CA ALA A 136 -1.03 -8.81 -12.02
C ALA A 136 0.03 -7.69 -12.03
N VAL A 137 1.06 -7.79 -12.87
CA VAL A 137 2.11 -6.77 -13.02
C VAL A 137 1.53 -5.48 -13.59
N ALA A 138 0.74 -5.55 -14.66
CA ALA A 138 0.11 -4.36 -15.24
C ALA A 138 -0.90 -3.69 -14.28
N VAL A 139 -1.66 -4.47 -13.51
CA VAL A 139 -2.57 -3.98 -12.46
C VAL A 139 -1.79 -3.28 -11.34
N ALA A 140 -0.70 -3.87 -10.84
CA ALA A 140 0.13 -3.27 -9.80
C ALA A 140 0.77 -1.94 -10.24
N LEU A 141 1.30 -1.89 -11.46
CA LEU A 141 1.82 -0.64 -12.05
C LEU A 141 0.74 0.43 -12.22
N ALA A 142 -0.48 0.04 -12.63
CA ALA A 142 -1.61 0.97 -12.73
C ALA A 142 -2.07 1.47 -11.35
N LEU A 143 -2.14 0.60 -10.34
CA LEU A 143 -2.43 0.98 -8.94
C LEU A 143 -1.40 1.97 -8.39
N GLY A 144 -0.11 1.82 -8.74
CA GLY A 144 0.94 2.79 -8.40
C GLY A 144 0.78 4.19 -9.00
N VAL A 145 -0.08 4.33 -10.02
CA VAL A 145 -0.45 5.62 -10.63
C VAL A 145 -1.75 6.15 -10.08
N VAL A 146 -2.82 5.33 -10.08
CA VAL A 146 -4.20 5.78 -9.80
C VAL A 146 -4.64 5.63 -8.34
N ARG A 147 -3.91 4.82 -7.54
CA ARG A 147 -4.05 4.72 -6.08
C ARG A 147 -2.72 4.97 -5.35
N PRO A 148 -2.09 6.14 -5.58
CA PRO A 148 -0.75 6.47 -5.08
C PRO A 148 -0.71 6.69 -3.56
N GLN A 149 -1.86 6.82 -2.91
CA GLN A 149 -1.99 6.77 -1.45
C GLN A 149 -1.82 5.36 -0.87
N SER A 150 -1.89 4.30 -1.70
CA SER A 150 -2.01 2.90 -1.27
C SER A 150 -0.90 1.96 -1.75
N SER A 151 -0.16 2.30 -2.80
CA SER A 151 0.83 1.42 -3.44
C SER A 151 1.67 2.19 -4.44
N GLY A 152 2.84 1.67 -4.82
CA GLY A 152 3.62 2.20 -5.95
C GLY A 152 5.10 1.86 -5.91
N LEU A 153 5.84 2.35 -6.92
CA LEU A 153 7.26 2.01 -7.14
C LEU A 153 8.19 2.33 -5.95
N GLY A 154 7.79 3.26 -5.06
CA GLY A 154 8.54 3.62 -3.85
C GLY A 154 8.20 2.81 -2.60
N GLY A 155 7.41 1.74 -2.73
CA GLY A 155 7.11 0.77 -1.68
C GLY A 155 7.50 -0.66 -2.05
N GLY A 156 6.69 -1.63 -1.64
CA GLY A 156 6.97 -3.06 -1.81
C GLY A 156 5.79 -3.94 -1.42
N GLY A 157 6.04 -5.25 -1.27
CA GLY A 157 4.95 -6.21 -1.11
C GLY A 157 5.32 -7.69 -1.20
N PHE A 158 4.28 -8.49 -1.40
CA PHE A 158 4.35 -9.95 -1.54
C PHE A 158 3.41 -10.45 -2.63
N ALA A 159 3.82 -11.50 -3.35
CA ALA A 159 2.94 -12.22 -4.27
C ALA A 159 3.03 -13.72 -4.06
N LEU A 160 1.88 -14.39 -4.01
CA LEU A 160 1.73 -15.83 -4.24
C LEU A 160 1.25 -16.06 -5.66
N PHE A 161 1.82 -17.07 -6.33
CA PHE A 161 1.48 -17.41 -7.71
C PHE A 161 1.65 -18.91 -7.99
N THR A 162 0.91 -19.41 -8.98
CA THR A 162 1.14 -20.73 -9.57
C THR A 162 2.35 -20.68 -10.50
N ASP A 163 3.30 -21.62 -10.36
CA ASP A 163 4.54 -21.67 -11.14
C ASP A 163 4.57 -22.79 -12.20
N ARG A 164 5.65 -22.85 -13.01
CA ARG A 164 5.82 -23.77 -14.15
C ARG A 164 5.80 -25.26 -13.77
N ASP A 165 6.09 -25.57 -12.52
CA ASP A 165 6.00 -26.93 -11.95
C ASP A 165 4.58 -27.30 -11.47
N GLY A 166 3.60 -26.41 -11.63
CA GLY A 166 2.27 -26.57 -11.08
C GLY A 166 2.21 -26.40 -9.55
N GLY A 167 3.30 -25.98 -8.90
CA GLY A 167 3.33 -25.62 -7.48
C GLY A 167 2.79 -24.21 -7.22
N ILE A 168 2.60 -23.88 -5.95
CA ILE A 168 2.45 -22.49 -5.50
C ILE A 168 3.80 -22.01 -4.97
N LYS A 169 4.24 -20.83 -5.40
CA LYS A 169 5.45 -20.15 -4.92
C LYS A 169 5.10 -18.81 -4.31
N SER A 170 6.06 -18.21 -3.59
CA SER A 170 5.93 -16.83 -3.12
C SER A 170 7.21 -16.02 -3.35
N ILE A 171 7.03 -14.75 -3.70
CA ILE A 171 8.12 -13.76 -3.71
C ILE A 171 7.88 -12.67 -2.67
N ASP A 172 8.95 -12.36 -1.97
CA ASP A 172 9.13 -11.29 -1.00
C ASP A 172 9.91 -10.15 -1.67
N PHE A 173 9.15 -9.13 -2.04
CA PHE A 173 9.64 -7.83 -2.47
C PHE A 173 9.34 -6.75 -1.41
N ARG A 174 9.42 -7.16 -0.13
CA ARG A 174 9.29 -6.28 1.03
C ARG A 174 10.46 -5.31 1.11
N GLU A 175 10.17 -4.11 1.57
CA GLU A 175 11.15 -3.06 1.82
C GLU A 175 12.19 -3.49 2.87
N VAL A 176 13.40 -2.93 2.77
CA VAL A 176 14.55 -3.32 3.61
C VAL A 176 15.09 -2.11 4.36
N ALA A 177 15.39 -2.28 5.65
CA ALA A 177 16.07 -1.28 6.48
C ALA A 177 17.44 -0.91 5.88
N PRO A 178 17.72 0.38 5.58
CA PRO A 178 19.00 0.80 5.01
C PRO A 178 20.21 0.44 5.90
N SER A 179 21.39 0.30 5.30
CA SER A 179 22.60 -0.25 5.95
C SER A 179 23.08 0.56 7.17
N PHE A 180 22.68 1.83 7.25
CA PHE A 180 23.04 2.79 8.30
C PHE A 180 21.98 2.93 9.40
N PHE A 181 20.88 2.17 9.34
CA PHE A 181 19.91 2.08 10.43
C PHE A 181 20.41 1.10 11.52
N ASN A 182 20.03 1.34 12.77
CA ASN A 182 20.39 0.50 13.91
C ASN A 182 19.22 0.35 14.89
N GLU A 183 19.35 -0.52 15.89
CA GLU A 183 18.28 -0.82 16.85
C GLU A 183 17.78 0.45 17.58
N ASP A 184 18.70 1.38 17.91
CA ASP A 184 18.39 2.64 18.60
C ASP A 184 17.95 3.79 17.66
N VAL A 185 17.67 3.53 16.38
CA VAL A 185 17.52 4.60 15.38
C VAL A 185 16.40 5.59 15.70
N TYR A 186 15.33 5.14 16.36
CA TYR A 186 14.15 5.94 16.79
C TYR A 186 14.11 6.26 18.30
N LEU A 187 15.17 5.91 19.04
CA LEU A 187 15.40 6.38 20.42
C LEU A 187 16.08 7.77 20.46
N LYS A 188 16.54 8.26 19.30
CA LYS A 188 17.16 9.57 19.11
C LYS A 188 16.10 10.61 18.77
N GLU A 189 16.24 11.81 19.33
CA GLU A 189 15.30 12.92 19.10
C GLU A 189 15.20 13.33 17.63
N GLY A 190 14.03 13.87 17.25
CA GLY A 190 13.78 14.39 15.89
C GLY A 190 13.58 13.33 14.80
N ARG A 191 13.46 12.04 15.16
CA ARG A 191 13.26 10.93 14.22
C ARG A 191 11.91 10.24 14.45
N ASP A 192 11.16 10.03 13.37
CA ASP A 192 9.86 9.36 13.37
C ASP A 192 9.94 8.15 12.42
N SER A 193 9.30 7.04 12.80
CA SER A 193 9.20 5.82 11.98
C SER A 193 8.11 5.90 10.91
N ARG A 194 7.19 6.87 11.00
CA ARG A 194 5.94 6.94 10.21
C ARG A 194 5.93 8.04 9.15
N ARG A 195 6.88 8.97 9.18
CA ARG A 195 6.87 10.21 8.37
C ARG A 195 8.25 10.72 8.04
N GLY A 196 8.36 11.36 6.87
CA GLY A 196 9.58 12.03 6.42
C GLY A 196 10.70 11.05 6.03
N PRO A 197 11.93 11.54 5.84
CA PRO A 197 13.03 10.73 5.32
C PRO A 197 13.39 9.55 6.22
N TRP A 198 13.19 9.67 7.54
CA TRP A 198 13.56 8.64 8.53
C TRP A 198 12.64 7.41 8.53
N SER A 199 11.50 7.43 7.85
CA SER A 199 10.58 6.29 7.75
C SER A 199 10.81 5.39 6.52
N VAL A 200 11.68 5.81 5.60
CA VAL A 200 11.82 5.17 4.29
C VAL A 200 12.69 3.91 4.35
N GLY A 201 12.09 2.76 4.06
CA GLY A 201 12.79 1.53 3.70
C GLY A 201 13.19 1.51 2.22
N VAL A 202 14.21 0.72 1.85
CA VAL A 202 14.65 0.56 0.45
C VAL A 202 13.52 -0.09 -0.38
N PRO A 203 12.98 0.57 -1.43
CA PRO A 203 11.82 0.07 -2.17
C PRO A 203 12.05 -1.24 -2.93
N GLY A 204 11.06 -2.13 -2.92
CA GLY A 204 11.11 -3.46 -3.54
C GLY A 204 10.21 -3.66 -4.75
N GLU A 205 9.15 -2.86 -4.90
CA GLU A 205 8.07 -3.04 -5.89
C GLU A 205 8.60 -3.31 -7.32
N ALA A 206 9.45 -2.43 -7.85
CA ALA A 206 9.92 -2.49 -9.23
C ALA A 206 10.67 -3.80 -9.58
N ARG A 207 11.44 -4.37 -8.63
CA ARG A 207 12.11 -5.66 -8.83
C ARG A 207 11.20 -6.84 -8.52
N GLY A 208 10.23 -6.69 -7.63
CA GLY A 208 9.19 -7.69 -7.36
C GLY A 208 8.35 -7.99 -8.59
N LEU A 209 7.81 -6.94 -9.22
CA LEU A 209 7.02 -7.06 -10.44
C LEU A 209 7.85 -7.60 -11.63
N ALA A 210 9.11 -7.17 -11.77
CA ALA A 210 10.01 -7.69 -12.79
C ALA A 210 10.37 -9.17 -12.58
N GLU A 211 10.54 -9.62 -11.33
CA GLU A 211 10.79 -11.04 -11.01
C GLU A 211 9.56 -11.92 -11.26
N LEU A 212 8.36 -11.43 -10.94
CA LEU A 212 7.09 -12.11 -11.26
C LEU A 212 6.91 -12.26 -12.78
N HIS A 213 7.13 -11.17 -13.53
CA HIS A 213 7.11 -11.18 -14.99
C HIS A 213 8.14 -12.16 -15.57
N ARG A 214 9.40 -12.09 -15.12
CA ARG A 214 10.50 -12.97 -15.58
C ARG A 214 10.19 -14.46 -15.37
N ARG A 215 9.47 -14.82 -14.32
CA ARG A 215 9.08 -16.22 -14.05
C ARG A 215 7.88 -16.65 -14.89
N ARG A 216 6.83 -15.82 -14.97
CA ARG A 216 5.46 -16.25 -15.34
C ARG A 216 4.78 -15.43 -16.43
N GLY A 217 5.34 -14.30 -16.85
CA GLY A 217 4.82 -13.50 -17.96
C GLY A 217 5.14 -14.11 -19.33
N CYS A 218 4.31 -13.79 -20.32
CA CYS A 218 4.54 -14.12 -21.73
C CYS A 218 4.49 -12.89 -22.67
N LEU A 219 3.82 -11.81 -22.27
CA LEU A 219 3.87 -10.53 -23.00
C LEU A 219 5.19 -9.80 -22.75
N SER A 220 5.54 -8.82 -23.59
CA SER A 220 6.73 -8.00 -23.34
C SER A 220 6.52 -7.05 -22.16
N TRP A 221 7.56 -6.81 -21.37
CA TRP A 221 7.52 -5.88 -20.23
C TRP A 221 7.00 -4.49 -20.64
N ALA A 222 7.34 -4.02 -21.84
CA ALA A 222 6.91 -2.73 -22.35
C ALA A 222 5.38 -2.61 -22.54
N GLU A 223 4.71 -3.71 -22.89
CA GLU A 223 3.24 -3.79 -23.01
C GLU A 223 2.53 -3.75 -21.65
N LEU A 224 3.20 -4.16 -20.58
CA LEU A 224 2.66 -4.14 -19.21
C LEU A 224 2.84 -2.78 -18.52
N VAL A 225 3.92 -2.06 -18.86
CA VAL A 225 4.17 -0.70 -18.35
C VAL A 225 3.35 0.36 -19.07
N GLU A 226 3.04 0.17 -20.36
CA GLU A 226 2.35 1.17 -21.19
C GLU A 226 1.02 1.70 -20.59
N PRO A 227 0.11 0.87 -20.04
CA PRO A 227 -1.14 1.37 -19.48
C PRO A 227 -0.90 2.32 -18.28
N ALA A 228 0.05 2.00 -17.41
CA ALA A 228 0.43 2.85 -16.29
C ALA A 228 1.11 4.14 -16.76
N ARG A 229 2.04 4.04 -17.73
CA ARG A 229 2.72 5.21 -18.33
C ARG A 229 1.71 6.19 -18.92
N ARG A 230 0.68 5.69 -19.61
CA ARG A 230 -0.41 6.50 -20.16
C ARG A 230 -1.32 7.11 -19.11
N LEU A 231 -1.73 6.35 -18.08
CA LEU A 231 -2.51 6.90 -16.96
C LEU A 231 -1.76 8.07 -16.28
N ALA A 232 -0.43 7.98 -16.15
CA ALA A 232 0.39 9.04 -15.58
C ALA A 232 0.57 10.26 -16.52
N ALA A 233 0.66 10.05 -17.84
CA ALA A 233 0.88 11.09 -18.85
C ALA A 233 -0.41 11.79 -19.32
N ASP A 234 -1.36 11.00 -19.85
CA ASP A 234 -2.62 11.48 -20.42
C ASP A 234 -3.53 12.01 -19.30
N GLY A 235 -3.48 11.34 -18.14
CA GLY A 235 -4.19 11.63 -16.90
C GLY A 235 -5.29 10.60 -16.58
N PHE A 236 -5.77 10.62 -15.34
CA PHE A 236 -6.83 9.77 -14.85
C PHE A 236 -7.82 10.55 -13.96
N PRO A 237 -9.13 10.22 -13.98
CA PRO A 237 -10.09 10.79 -13.03
C PRO A 237 -9.81 10.24 -11.62
N ILE A 238 -9.78 11.13 -10.63
CA ILE A 238 -9.57 10.73 -9.23
C ILE A 238 -10.76 9.92 -8.69
N GLU A 239 -10.49 8.71 -8.20
CA GLU A 239 -11.43 7.88 -7.45
C GLU A 239 -11.74 8.46 -6.05
N ALA A 240 -12.93 8.19 -5.53
CA ALA A 240 -13.42 8.72 -4.24
C ALA A 240 -12.43 8.48 -3.08
N ASP A 241 -11.78 7.33 -3.04
CA ASP A 241 -10.82 6.98 -1.98
C ASP A 241 -9.56 7.86 -2.00
N LEU A 242 -9.08 8.23 -3.19
CA LEU A 242 -7.94 9.13 -3.38
C LEU A 242 -8.34 10.58 -3.06
N ALA A 243 -9.53 11.03 -3.49
CA ALA A 243 -10.07 12.34 -3.09
C ALA A 243 -10.21 12.45 -1.56
N ALA A 244 -10.67 11.38 -0.90
CA ALA A 244 -10.74 11.32 0.56
C ALA A 244 -9.35 11.34 1.22
N ALA A 245 -8.37 10.61 0.69
CA ALA A 245 -7.00 10.62 1.19
C ALA A 245 -6.30 11.98 1.02
N LEU A 246 -6.43 12.62 -0.15
CA LEU A 246 -5.94 13.98 -0.40
C LEU A 246 -6.54 14.97 0.59
N LYS A 247 -7.87 14.91 0.81
CA LYS A 247 -8.56 15.74 1.80
C LYS A 247 -8.05 15.48 3.23
N ARG A 248 -7.82 14.22 3.62
CA ARG A 248 -7.22 13.84 4.93
C ARG A 248 -5.79 14.35 5.12
N ARG A 249 -5.04 14.54 4.03
CA ARG A 249 -3.60 14.89 4.04
C ARG A 249 -3.29 16.29 3.49
N THR A 250 -4.32 17.14 3.25
CA THR A 250 -4.22 18.44 2.55
C THR A 250 -2.97 19.25 2.93
N GLU A 251 -2.74 19.48 4.22
CA GLU A 251 -1.59 20.25 4.73
C GLU A 251 -0.24 19.64 4.33
N GLN A 252 -0.14 18.31 4.36
CA GLN A 252 1.09 17.58 4.04
C GLN A 252 1.30 17.49 2.52
N ILE A 253 0.22 17.35 1.73
CA ILE A 253 0.26 17.46 0.27
C ILE A 253 0.77 18.84 -0.16
N PHE A 254 0.38 19.93 0.53
CA PHE A 254 0.88 21.28 0.23
C PHE A 254 2.32 21.55 0.71
N ALA A 255 2.78 20.83 1.74
CA ALA A 255 4.13 20.98 2.30
C ALA A 255 5.20 20.29 1.44
N ASP A 256 4.91 19.12 0.86
CA ASP A 256 5.84 18.40 -0.01
C ASP A 256 5.78 18.91 -1.47
N PRO A 257 6.92 19.30 -2.09
CA PRO A 257 6.91 19.84 -3.45
C PRO A 257 6.43 18.88 -4.53
N GLY A 258 6.65 17.56 -4.39
CA GLY A 258 6.28 16.55 -5.37
C GLY A 258 4.81 16.18 -5.26
N LEU A 259 4.31 15.91 -4.05
CA LEU A 259 2.88 15.66 -3.80
C LEU A 259 2.03 16.87 -4.21
N ARG A 260 2.50 18.10 -3.95
CA ARG A 260 1.83 19.31 -4.41
C ARG A 260 1.73 19.38 -5.93
N ALA A 261 2.79 19.00 -6.65
CA ALA A 261 2.85 19.08 -8.11
C ALA A 261 1.89 18.09 -8.81
N ASP A 262 1.72 16.89 -8.26
CA ASP A 262 0.81 15.87 -8.81
C ASP A 262 -0.67 16.08 -8.41
N PHE A 263 -0.93 16.62 -7.21
CA PHE A 263 -2.26 16.52 -6.56
C PHE A 263 -2.94 17.84 -6.16
N THR A 264 -2.45 19.01 -6.59
CA THR A 264 -3.09 20.31 -6.28
C THR A 264 -3.48 21.09 -7.54
N LEU A 265 -4.53 21.91 -7.40
CA LEU A 265 -5.00 22.85 -8.40
C LEU A 265 -5.13 24.23 -7.75
N GLY A 266 -4.06 25.02 -7.84
CA GLY A 266 -3.97 26.33 -7.19
C GLY A 266 -3.79 26.23 -5.68
N ASP A 267 -4.82 26.61 -4.93
CA ASP A 267 -4.86 26.69 -3.46
C ASP A 267 -5.56 25.50 -2.78
N ARG A 268 -6.06 24.53 -3.56
CA ARG A 268 -6.71 23.30 -3.06
C ARG A 268 -6.10 22.02 -3.65
N THR A 269 -6.34 20.89 -2.99
CA THR A 269 -6.15 19.56 -3.58
C THR A 269 -7.16 19.29 -4.69
N LEU A 270 -6.85 18.35 -5.57
CA LEU A 270 -7.80 17.77 -6.52
C LEU A 270 -8.89 16.97 -5.79
N GLY A 271 -10.10 16.96 -6.35
CA GLY A 271 -11.28 16.24 -5.87
C GLY A 271 -11.68 15.07 -6.76
N GLU A 272 -12.73 14.36 -6.35
CA GLU A 272 -13.28 13.20 -7.08
C GLU A 272 -13.73 13.58 -8.50
N GLY A 273 -13.42 12.73 -9.48
CA GLY A 273 -13.70 12.95 -10.89
C GLY A 273 -12.80 13.96 -11.60
N GLU A 274 -11.97 14.74 -10.89
CA GLU A 274 -11.01 15.66 -11.51
C GLU A 274 -9.82 14.89 -12.11
N LEU A 275 -9.26 15.43 -13.19
CA LEU A 275 -8.16 14.79 -13.93
C LEU A 275 -6.81 15.04 -13.26
N CYS A 276 -6.26 14.03 -12.59
CA CYS A 276 -4.88 14.03 -12.12
C CYS A 276 -3.92 13.66 -13.26
N ARG A 277 -2.71 14.25 -13.26
CA ARG A 277 -1.58 13.90 -14.12
C ARG A 277 -0.31 13.83 -13.27
N ARG A 278 0.57 12.90 -13.60
CA ARG A 278 1.78 12.60 -12.82
C ARG A 278 3.01 12.57 -13.74
N PRO A 279 3.41 13.71 -14.35
CA PRO A 279 4.33 13.73 -15.49
C PRO A 279 5.75 13.26 -15.16
N ALA A 280 6.22 13.48 -13.93
CA ALA A 280 7.51 12.93 -13.48
C ALA A 280 7.46 11.40 -13.39
N LEU A 281 6.37 10.84 -12.86
CA LEU A 281 6.15 9.39 -12.83
C LEU A 281 5.95 8.80 -14.23
N ALA A 282 5.33 9.52 -15.16
CA ALA A 282 5.22 9.11 -16.55
C ALA A 282 6.60 8.93 -17.21
N LYS A 283 7.54 9.85 -16.96
CA LYS A 283 8.94 9.71 -17.41
C LYS A 283 9.65 8.53 -16.72
N THR A 284 9.44 8.34 -15.42
CA THR A 284 9.96 7.16 -14.70
C THR A 284 9.45 5.85 -15.32
N LEU A 285 8.15 5.78 -15.66
CA LEU A 285 7.55 4.62 -16.30
C LEU A 285 8.05 4.43 -17.75
N GLU A 286 8.32 5.50 -18.51
CA GLU A 286 8.99 5.44 -19.82
C GLU A 286 10.41 4.84 -19.71
N ILE A 287 11.18 5.23 -18.69
CA ILE A 287 12.50 4.66 -18.41
C ILE A 287 12.39 3.17 -18.06
N LEU A 288 11.45 2.77 -17.21
CA LEU A 288 11.22 1.35 -16.89
C LEU A 288 10.70 0.55 -18.09
N GLN A 289 9.86 1.14 -18.94
CA GLN A 289 9.35 0.53 -20.17
C GLN A 289 10.50 0.20 -21.15
N ALA A 290 11.41 1.16 -21.35
CA ALA A 290 12.51 1.02 -22.31
C ALA A 290 13.70 0.19 -21.78
N LYS A 291 13.93 0.15 -20.46
CA LYS A 291 15.15 -0.42 -19.84
C LYS A 291 14.89 -1.59 -18.88
N GLY A 292 13.62 -1.97 -18.66
CA GLY A 292 13.23 -3.01 -17.70
C GLY A 292 13.15 -2.52 -16.25
N GLY A 293 12.52 -3.29 -15.37
CA GLY A 293 12.33 -2.94 -13.95
C GLY A 293 13.63 -2.69 -13.17
N ASP A 294 14.74 -3.32 -13.56
CA ASP A 294 16.06 -3.10 -12.95
C ASP A 294 16.63 -1.68 -13.19
N ALA A 295 16.06 -0.91 -14.11
CA ALA A 295 16.40 0.50 -14.30
C ALA A 295 15.92 1.41 -13.16
N PHE A 296 15.05 0.92 -12.26
CA PHE A 296 14.76 1.59 -10.99
C PHE A 296 15.99 1.61 -10.06
N TYR A 297 16.78 0.53 -10.10
CA TYR A 297 17.88 0.26 -9.17
C TYR A 297 19.25 0.67 -9.73
N SER A 298 19.27 1.36 -10.86
CA SER A 298 20.46 1.79 -11.59
C SER A 298 20.15 3.09 -12.34
N GLY A 299 21.15 3.68 -13.01
CA GLY A 299 20.94 4.90 -13.80
C GLY A 299 20.26 6.04 -13.03
N GLU A 300 19.49 6.84 -13.76
CA GLU A 300 18.93 8.13 -13.33
C GLU A 300 17.88 8.05 -12.21
N ILE A 301 17.09 6.98 -12.13
CA ILE A 301 16.07 6.81 -11.07
C ILE A 301 16.77 6.61 -9.71
N ALA A 302 17.73 5.69 -9.65
CA ALA A 302 18.49 5.43 -8.43
C ALA A 302 19.42 6.58 -8.03
N ASP A 303 19.87 7.41 -8.98
CA ASP A 303 20.57 8.67 -8.66
C ASP A 303 19.60 9.65 -7.98
N SER A 304 18.52 10.04 -8.65
CA SER A 304 17.51 11.01 -8.18
C SER A 304 16.99 10.69 -6.78
N LEU A 305 16.57 9.44 -6.55
CA LEU A 305 16.09 8.98 -5.24
C LEU A 305 17.16 9.09 -4.13
N SER A 306 18.41 8.77 -4.46
CA SER A 306 19.50 8.83 -3.48
C SER A 306 19.95 10.26 -3.18
N GLU A 307 19.94 11.15 -4.18
CA GLU A 307 20.23 12.58 -4.02
C GLU A 307 19.12 13.30 -3.25
N PHE A 308 17.86 13.05 -3.58
CA PHE A 308 16.69 13.59 -2.86
C PHE A 308 16.78 13.26 -1.36
N LEU A 309 16.99 11.98 -1.01
CA LEU A 309 17.11 11.56 0.38
C LEU A 309 18.40 12.00 1.07
N ALA A 310 19.50 12.20 0.32
CA ALA A 310 20.74 12.76 0.87
C ALA A 310 20.61 14.24 1.25
N VAL A 311 19.90 15.04 0.46
CA VAL A 311 19.60 16.45 0.77
C VAL A 311 18.75 16.58 2.03
N GLN A 312 17.94 15.57 2.35
CA GLN A 312 17.17 15.49 3.60
C GLN A 312 18.02 15.10 4.85
N GLY A 313 19.36 15.10 4.74
CA GLY A 313 20.28 14.91 5.86
C GLY A 313 20.56 13.45 6.23
N LEU A 314 20.18 12.50 5.38
CA LEU A 314 20.47 11.07 5.55
C LEU A 314 21.70 10.64 4.73
N PRO A 315 22.49 9.66 5.19
CA PRO A 315 23.65 9.14 4.44
C PRO A 315 23.25 8.13 3.34
N TRP A 316 22.15 8.38 2.61
CA TRP A 316 21.76 7.55 1.46
C TRP A 316 22.81 7.58 0.36
N LYS A 317 22.90 6.47 -0.37
CA LYS A 317 23.81 6.27 -1.51
C LYS A 317 23.10 5.40 -2.53
N LYS A 318 23.45 5.54 -3.82
CA LYS A 318 23.02 4.62 -4.88
C LYS A 318 23.29 3.14 -4.56
N ALA A 319 24.32 2.86 -3.77
CA ALA A 319 24.64 1.53 -3.24
C ALA A 319 23.49 0.91 -2.42
N GLU A 320 22.80 1.70 -1.58
CA GLU A 320 21.68 1.22 -0.75
C GLU A 320 20.56 0.68 -1.65
N ILE A 321 20.13 1.49 -2.62
CA ILE A 321 19.10 1.14 -3.60
C ILE A 321 19.55 -0.05 -4.46
N SER A 322 20.70 0.05 -5.12
CA SER A 322 21.19 -1.00 -6.04
C SER A 322 21.49 -2.35 -5.37
N SER A 323 21.75 -2.37 -4.06
CA SER A 323 21.94 -3.60 -3.27
C SER A 323 20.67 -4.40 -3.03
N TYR A 324 19.47 -3.81 -3.18
CA TYR A 324 18.19 -4.46 -2.90
C TYR A 324 18.01 -5.80 -3.63
N ARG A 325 17.44 -6.82 -2.98
CA ARG A 325 17.14 -8.13 -3.60
C ARG A 325 15.76 -8.63 -3.14
N VAL A 326 14.93 -9.00 -4.12
CA VAL A 326 13.75 -9.85 -3.92
C VAL A 326 14.20 -11.22 -3.42
N LYS A 327 13.40 -11.86 -2.58
CA LYS A 327 13.64 -13.23 -2.11
C LYS A 327 12.48 -14.13 -2.49
N GLU A 328 12.77 -15.39 -2.82
CA GLU A 328 11.76 -16.45 -2.76
C GLU A 328 11.59 -16.86 -1.30
N ARG A 329 10.36 -17.11 -0.86
CA ARG A 329 10.07 -17.57 0.52
C ARG A 329 9.29 -18.87 0.49
N ALA A 330 9.48 -19.65 1.55
CA ALA A 330 8.64 -20.80 1.83
C ALA A 330 7.18 -20.35 1.97
N VAL A 331 6.32 -20.91 1.13
CA VAL A 331 4.86 -20.81 1.27
C VAL A 331 4.46 -21.57 2.53
N VAL A 332 3.52 -21.04 3.29
CA VAL A 332 2.90 -21.77 4.41
C VAL A 332 1.54 -22.25 3.96
N SER A 333 1.22 -23.53 4.18
CA SER A 333 -0.09 -24.09 3.85
C SER A 333 -0.61 -25.03 4.93
N ALA A 334 -1.93 -25.20 4.94
CA ALA A 334 -2.61 -26.21 5.74
C ALA A 334 -3.80 -26.79 4.96
N SER A 335 -4.21 -28.02 5.30
CA SER A 335 -5.50 -28.56 4.88
C SER A 335 -6.61 -27.91 5.69
N TYR A 336 -7.69 -27.49 5.04
CA TYR A 336 -8.93 -27.07 5.69
C TYR A 336 -10.11 -27.61 4.90
N ARG A 337 -10.98 -28.42 5.52
CA ARG A 337 -12.13 -29.07 4.86
C ARG A 337 -11.79 -29.89 3.60
N GLY A 338 -10.54 -30.32 3.44
CA GLY A 338 -10.07 -31.03 2.26
C GLY A 338 -9.61 -30.13 1.10
N PHE A 339 -9.52 -28.82 1.29
CA PHE A 339 -8.80 -27.88 0.42
C PHE A 339 -7.41 -27.60 0.98
N GLU A 340 -6.41 -27.36 0.12
CA GLU A 340 -5.14 -26.74 0.54
C GLU A 340 -5.32 -25.22 0.58
N VAL A 341 -5.13 -24.59 1.74
CA VAL A 341 -5.05 -23.14 1.88
C VAL A 341 -3.57 -22.76 1.98
N ALA A 342 -3.05 -22.04 0.99
CA ALA A 342 -1.65 -21.64 0.88
C ALA A 342 -1.50 -20.12 0.95
N SER A 343 -0.59 -19.61 1.79
CA SER A 343 -0.45 -18.19 2.10
C SER A 343 1.01 -17.77 2.34
N MET A 344 1.23 -16.47 2.50
CA MET A 344 2.57 -15.88 2.65
C MET A 344 3.21 -16.21 4.00
N GLY A 345 4.42 -16.79 3.96
CA GLY A 345 5.25 -17.03 5.14
C GLY A 345 6.03 -15.79 5.62
N PRO A 346 6.81 -15.93 6.70
CA PRO A 346 7.69 -14.87 7.21
C PRO A 346 8.61 -14.29 6.11
N PRO A 347 8.83 -12.97 6.03
CA PRO A 347 8.51 -11.92 7.00
C PRO A 347 7.06 -11.40 7.00
N SER A 348 6.13 -12.03 6.27
CA SER A 348 4.71 -11.82 6.60
C SER A 348 4.31 -12.68 7.80
N SER A 349 3.64 -12.06 8.77
CA SER A 349 2.87 -12.78 9.80
C SER A 349 1.53 -13.32 9.28
N GLY A 350 1.08 -12.81 8.13
CA GLY A 350 -0.29 -12.95 7.63
C GLY A 350 -0.72 -14.40 7.46
N GLY A 351 0.04 -15.19 6.70
CA GLY A 351 -0.31 -16.59 6.44
C GLY A 351 -0.30 -17.46 7.68
N VAL A 352 0.74 -17.33 8.53
CA VAL A 352 0.87 -18.12 9.76
C VAL A 352 -0.29 -17.84 10.73
N ALA A 353 -0.60 -16.56 10.97
CA ALA A 353 -1.69 -16.16 11.85
C ALA A 353 -3.08 -16.53 11.28
N LEU A 354 -3.26 -16.45 9.96
CA LEU A 354 -4.49 -16.89 9.29
C LEU A 354 -4.70 -18.40 9.42
N LEU A 355 -3.68 -19.22 9.13
CA LEU A 355 -3.77 -20.67 9.17
C LEU A 355 -3.90 -21.19 10.62
N GLN A 356 -3.21 -20.58 11.59
CA GLN A 356 -3.38 -20.90 13.01
C GLN A 356 -4.80 -20.58 13.48
N ALA A 357 -5.35 -19.41 13.13
CA ALA A 357 -6.74 -19.08 13.46
C ALA A 357 -7.73 -20.03 12.77
N LEU A 358 -7.47 -20.43 11.52
CA LEU A 358 -8.32 -21.34 10.75
C LEU A 358 -8.40 -22.74 11.39
N GLY A 359 -7.25 -23.32 11.80
CA GLY A 359 -7.21 -24.61 12.49
C GLY A 359 -7.88 -24.60 13.87
N ILE A 360 -7.68 -23.54 14.67
CA ILE A 360 -8.43 -23.33 15.93
C ILE A 360 -9.94 -23.31 15.66
N LEU A 361 -10.38 -22.70 14.56
CA LEU A 361 -11.79 -22.60 14.18
C LEU A 361 -12.38 -23.89 13.61
N GLU A 362 -11.56 -24.76 13.00
CA GLU A 362 -11.97 -26.11 12.60
C GLU A 362 -12.27 -26.96 13.85
N VAL A 363 -11.40 -26.92 14.88
CA VAL A 363 -11.64 -27.58 16.17
C VAL A 363 -12.87 -27.02 16.89
N ARG A 364 -13.12 -25.71 16.81
CA ARG A 364 -14.36 -25.08 17.30
C ARG A 364 -15.58 -25.35 16.41
N LYS A 365 -15.48 -26.11 15.31
CA LYS A 365 -16.58 -26.48 14.40
C LYS A 365 -17.34 -25.26 13.85
N ILE A 366 -16.64 -24.19 13.43
CA ILE A 366 -17.29 -22.90 13.10
C ILE A 366 -18.37 -22.97 11.99
N SER A 367 -18.32 -23.96 11.09
CA SER A 367 -19.37 -24.26 10.09
C SER A 367 -20.71 -24.65 10.72
N GLU A 368 -20.70 -25.34 11.86
CA GLU A 368 -21.91 -25.76 12.58
C GLU A 368 -22.55 -24.58 13.34
N GLN A 369 -21.80 -23.48 13.52
CA GLN A 369 -22.26 -22.28 14.22
C GLN A 369 -22.87 -21.26 13.24
N GLN A 370 -24.09 -20.81 13.51
CA GLN A 370 -24.77 -19.80 12.68
C GLN A 370 -23.92 -18.52 12.57
N ARG A 371 -23.63 -18.06 11.34
CA ARG A 371 -22.81 -16.86 11.10
C ARG A 371 -23.42 -15.65 11.80
N GLY A 372 -22.59 -14.88 12.50
CA GLY A 372 -23.04 -13.70 13.26
C GLY A 372 -23.78 -14.02 14.57
N SER A 373 -23.93 -15.28 14.96
CA SER A 373 -24.36 -15.64 16.33
C SER A 373 -23.26 -15.31 17.35
N SER A 374 -23.65 -15.16 18.62
CA SER A 374 -22.69 -14.97 19.73
C SER A 374 -21.65 -16.09 19.83
N ALA A 375 -22.03 -17.34 19.52
CA ALA A 375 -21.09 -18.46 19.49
C ALA A 375 -20.04 -18.29 18.37
N TRP A 376 -20.51 -17.98 17.15
CA TRP A 376 -19.64 -17.78 15.98
C TRP A 376 -18.67 -16.61 16.21
N MET A 377 -19.17 -15.49 16.73
CA MET A 377 -18.33 -14.34 17.09
C MET A 377 -17.36 -14.66 18.23
N ARG A 378 -17.79 -15.36 19.28
CA ARG A 378 -16.92 -15.78 20.40
C ARG A 378 -15.77 -16.68 19.93
N SER A 379 -16.07 -17.63 19.04
CA SER A 379 -15.07 -18.53 18.44
C SER A 379 -14.06 -17.75 17.60
N LEU A 380 -14.54 -16.89 16.68
CA LEU A 380 -13.69 -16.07 15.81
C LEU A 380 -12.82 -15.07 16.60
N ILE A 381 -13.39 -14.38 17.58
CA ILE A 381 -12.65 -13.47 18.47
C ILE A 381 -11.60 -14.25 19.29
N GLY A 382 -11.93 -15.44 19.80
CA GLY A 382 -10.98 -16.28 20.55
C GLY A 382 -9.79 -16.73 19.70
N ALA A 383 -10.04 -17.23 18.49
CA ALA A 383 -9.01 -17.68 17.55
C ALA A 383 -8.10 -16.52 17.10
N LEU A 384 -8.68 -15.37 16.73
CA LEU A 384 -7.92 -14.17 16.37
C LEU A 384 -7.08 -13.66 17.55
N ARG A 385 -7.61 -13.67 18.78
CA ARG A 385 -6.85 -13.24 19.98
C ARG A 385 -5.64 -14.13 20.27
N HIS A 386 -5.70 -15.44 19.99
CA HIS A 386 -4.53 -16.32 20.07
C HIS A 386 -3.54 -16.02 18.95
N ALA A 387 -3.99 -16.02 17.68
CA ALA A 387 -3.11 -15.84 16.53
C ALA A 387 -2.36 -14.49 16.53
N PHE A 388 -3.00 -13.40 16.99
CA PHE A 388 -2.33 -12.11 17.14
C PHE A 388 -1.39 -12.04 18.35
N ALA A 389 -1.60 -12.82 19.41
CA ALA A 389 -0.68 -12.89 20.53
C ALA A 389 0.61 -13.65 20.15
N ASP A 390 0.49 -14.76 19.41
CA ASP A 390 1.64 -15.49 18.90
C ASP A 390 2.36 -14.72 17.77
N ARG A 391 1.64 -13.99 16.90
CA ARG A 391 2.23 -12.99 15.98
C ARG A 391 3.13 -12.02 16.72
N ALA A 392 2.63 -11.42 17.81
CA ALA A 392 3.36 -10.39 18.55
C ALA A 392 4.59 -10.96 19.29
N ALA A 393 4.54 -12.24 19.70
CA ALA A 393 5.63 -12.92 20.39
C ALA A 393 6.75 -13.42 19.45
N TYR A 394 6.40 -13.96 18.28
CA TYR A 394 7.33 -14.72 17.43
C TYR A 394 7.56 -14.15 16.03
N GLY A 395 6.76 -13.18 15.57
CA GLY A 395 6.88 -12.62 14.23
C GLY A 395 8.16 -11.80 14.01
N GLY A 396 8.81 -12.02 12.87
CA GLY A 396 9.96 -11.24 12.43
C GLY A 396 10.49 -11.72 11.07
N ASP A 397 11.63 -11.16 10.64
CA ASP A 397 12.34 -11.60 9.43
C ASP A 397 13.07 -12.93 9.68
N PRO A 398 12.75 -14.02 8.94
CA PRO A 398 13.39 -15.33 9.13
C PRO A 398 14.88 -15.33 8.79
N ASP A 399 15.39 -14.31 8.09
CA ASP A 399 16.83 -14.14 7.86
C ASP A 399 17.59 -13.68 9.13
N PHE A 400 16.87 -13.20 10.15
CA PHE A 400 17.43 -12.58 11.37
C PHE A 400 16.96 -13.24 12.68
N VAL A 401 15.77 -13.85 12.70
CA VAL A 401 15.19 -14.49 13.89
C VAL A 401 14.42 -15.78 13.51
N PRO A 402 14.52 -16.86 14.30
CA PRO A 402 13.74 -18.07 14.03
C PRO A 402 12.25 -17.83 14.31
N VAL A 403 11.40 -18.21 13.35
CA VAL A 403 9.94 -18.20 13.52
C VAL A 403 9.45 -19.66 13.59
N PRO A 404 8.78 -20.08 14.68
CA PRO A 404 8.39 -21.48 14.90
C PRO A 404 7.11 -21.83 14.12
N VAL A 405 7.21 -21.83 12.79
CA VAL A 405 6.06 -21.99 11.89
C VAL A 405 5.41 -23.36 12.03
N ALA A 406 6.21 -24.43 12.16
CA ALA A 406 5.69 -25.79 12.30
C ALA A 406 4.90 -25.96 13.61
N GLU A 407 5.40 -25.40 14.70
CA GLU A 407 4.78 -25.44 16.02
C GLU A 407 3.54 -24.57 16.11
N LEU A 408 3.51 -23.42 15.41
CA LEU A 408 2.33 -22.54 15.34
C LEU A 408 1.21 -23.12 14.46
N LEU A 409 1.54 -24.00 13.51
CA LEU A 409 0.58 -24.69 12.64
C LEU A 409 0.25 -26.12 13.11
N ASP A 410 0.74 -26.54 14.27
CA ASP A 410 0.46 -27.86 14.86
C ASP A 410 -0.99 -28.01 15.37
N SER A 411 -1.58 -29.18 15.12
CA SER A 411 -2.97 -29.49 15.47
C SER A 411 -3.18 -29.78 16.96
N GLU A 412 -2.16 -30.23 17.71
CA GLU A 412 -2.24 -30.31 19.17
C GLU A 412 -2.23 -28.90 19.79
N LEU A 413 -1.42 -27.97 19.26
CA LEU A 413 -1.49 -26.55 19.64
C LEU A 413 -2.88 -25.99 19.33
N HIS A 414 -3.41 -26.14 18.12
CA HIS A 414 -4.74 -25.62 17.77
C HIS A 414 -5.84 -26.18 18.66
N SER A 415 -5.78 -27.47 18.99
CA SER A 415 -6.70 -28.13 19.92
C SER A 415 -6.62 -27.55 21.34
N ARG A 416 -5.41 -27.35 21.86
CA ARG A 416 -5.19 -26.73 23.19
C ARG A 416 -5.62 -25.27 23.23
N LEU A 417 -5.45 -24.51 22.16
CA LEU A 417 -5.90 -23.12 22.07
C LEU A 417 -7.44 -23.04 21.93
N ALA A 418 -8.06 -23.90 21.12
CA ALA A 418 -9.53 -23.99 21.01
C ALA A 418 -10.21 -24.33 22.35
N ALA A 419 -9.58 -25.18 23.17
CA ALA A 419 -10.04 -25.51 24.52
C ALA A 419 -9.85 -24.37 25.56
N ARG A 420 -9.04 -23.36 25.27
CA ARG A 420 -8.83 -22.18 26.14
C ARG A 420 -9.82 -21.04 25.85
N ILE A 421 -10.49 -21.05 24.70
CA ILE A 421 -11.58 -20.11 24.38
C ILE A 421 -12.75 -20.40 25.35
N PRO A 422 -13.13 -19.46 26.25
CA PRO A 422 -14.19 -19.72 27.22
C PRO A 422 -15.56 -19.84 26.54
N GLU A 423 -16.46 -20.67 27.08
CA GLU A 423 -17.85 -20.73 26.60
C GLU A 423 -18.68 -19.48 26.98
N ARG A 424 -18.21 -18.71 27.98
CA ARG A 424 -18.82 -17.44 28.41
C ARG A 424 -17.74 -16.42 28.74
N GLY A 425 -17.89 -15.20 28.22
CA GLY A 425 -16.95 -14.09 28.46
C GLY A 425 -15.68 -14.13 27.58
N PRO A 426 -14.91 -13.04 27.56
CA PRO A 426 -13.73 -12.93 26.72
C PRO A 426 -12.53 -13.70 27.28
N LEU A 427 -11.75 -14.31 26.39
CA LEU A 427 -10.39 -14.80 26.65
C LEU A 427 -9.51 -13.64 27.13
N LYS A 428 -9.03 -13.67 28.38
CA LYS A 428 -8.27 -12.55 28.98
C LYS A 428 -6.92 -12.37 28.30
N VAL A 429 -6.37 -11.15 28.33
CA VAL A 429 -5.10 -10.80 27.62
C VAL A 429 -3.95 -11.76 27.96
N ARG A 430 -3.71 -12.00 29.26
CA ARG A 430 -2.69 -12.94 29.78
C ARG A 430 -2.92 -14.41 29.41
N ASP A 431 -4.14 -14.77 29.02
CA ASP A 431 -4.52 -16.14 28.70
C ASP A 431 -4.44 -16.41 27.19
N ALA A 432 -4.19 -15.37 26.37
CA ALA A 432 -4.09 -15.50 24.92
C ALA A 432 -2.67 -15.83 24.41
N GLY A 433 -1.61 -15.39 25.09
CA GLY A 433 -0.21 -15.65 24.71
C GLY A 433 0.78 -15.37 25.83
N ARG A 434 2.09 -15.43 25.55
CA ARG A 434 3.13 -15.10 26.54
C ARG A 434 3.10 -13.61 26.90
N ALA A 435 3.31 -13.29 28.18
CA ALA A 435 3.32 -11.90 28.65
C ALA A 435 4.60 -11.17 28.22
N GLY A 436 4.51 -10.40 27.13
CA GLY A 436 5.50 -9.38 26.79
C GLY A 436 5.40 -8.13 27.67
N GLU A 437 6.37 -7.23 27.53
CA GLU A 437 6.42 -5.94 28.22
C GLU A 437 5.24 -5.05 27.73
N GLN A 438 4.34 -4.64 28.65
CA GLN A 438 3.10 -3.92 28.31
C GLN A 438 3.26 -2.40 28.49
N GLY A 439 3.21 -1.65 27.38
CA GLY A 439 3.21 -0.18 27.38
C GLY A 439 1.83 0.46 27.59
N ASP A 440 1.77 1.79 27.54
CA ASP A 440 0.51 2.56 27.66
C ASP A 440 -0.30 2.50 26.35
N LEU A 441 -1.32 1.63 26.33
CA LEU A 441 -2.11 1.24 25.16
C LEU A 441 -3.14 2.29 24.70
N LYS A 442 -2.74 3.56 24.54
CA LYS A 442 -3.61 4.66 24.07
C LYS A 442 -3.65 4.86 22.55
N ALA A 443 -3.06 3.95 21.76
CA ALA A 443 -3.17 3.99 20.30
C ALA A 443 -4.54 3.45 19.84
N LEU A 444 -5.31 4.30 19.16
CA LEU A 444 -6.47 3.87 18.36
C LEU A 444 -6.00 3.53 16.95
N LEU A 445 -6.53 2.43 16.38
CA LEU A 445 -6.45 2.13 14.96
C LEU A 445 -7.01 3.31 14.15
N LYS A 446 -6.13 4.01 13.44
CA LYS A 446 -6.52 5.04 12.46
C LYS A 446 -6.78 4.41 11.10
N ASP A 447 -7.59 5.09 10.30
CA ASP A 447 -7.99 4.65 8.97
C ASP A 447 -7.24 5.42 7.89
N ASP A 448 -5.91 5.37 7.98
CA ASP A 448 -4.94 5.98 7.06
C ASP A 448 -3.86 4.98 6.61
N ALA A 449 -4.27 3.73 6.36
CA ALA A 449 -3.43 2.62 5.91
C ALA A 449 -3.33 2.55 4.37
N GLY A 450 -2.14 2.81 3.83
CA GLY A 450 -1.82 2.79 2.41
C GLY A 450 -1.37 1.41 1.92
N THR A 451 -2.34 0.53 1.66
CA THR A 451 -2.11 -0.82 1.09
C THR A 451 -3.12 -1.10 -0.05
N ALA A 452 -2.73 -1.88 -1.06
CA ALA A 452 -3.61 -2.43 -2.08
C ALA A 452 -3.40 -3.95 -2.25
N HIS A 453 -4.48 -4.70 -2.45
CA HIS A 453 -4.44 -6.12 -2.84
C HIS A 453 -5.00 -6.30 -4.24
N LEU A 454 -4.54 -7.28 -5.00
CA LEU A 454 -5.13 -7.70 -6.28
C LEU A 454 -5.16 -9.22 -6.38
N ALA A 455 -6.22 -9.74 -7.00
CA ALA A 455 -6.41 -11.16 -7.26
C ALA A 455 -6.70 -11.39 -8.75
N VAL A 456 -6.05 -12.40 -9.34
CA VAL A 456 -6.19 -12.79 -10.75
C VAL A 456 -6.23 -14.31 -10.87
N ILE A 457 -7.15 -14.83 -11.68
CA ILE A 457 -7.10 -16.19 -12.23
C ILE A 457 -7.28 -16.09 -13.75
N ASP A 458 -6.43 -16.71 -14.55
CA ASP A 458 -6.50 -16.64 -16.03
C ASP A 458 -7.19 -17.86 -16.69
N GLY A 459 -7.36 -17.81 -18.01
CA GLY A 459 -8.01 -18.88 -18.78
C GLY A 459 -7.25 -20.21 -18.87
N ARG A 460 -6.01 -20.29 -18.36
CA ARG A 460 -5.24 -21.53 -18.16
C ARG A 460 -5.42 -22.10 -16.75
N GLY A 461 -6.13 -21.39 -15.86
CA GLY A 461 -6.24 -21.74 -14.43
C GLY A 461 -5.01 -21.33 -13.62
N GLU A 462 -4.14 -20.49 -14.18
CA GLU A 462 -3.04 -19.89 -13.43
C GLU A 462 -3.56 -18.77 -12.54
N ALA A 463 -2.97 -18.58 -11.37
CA ALA A 463 -3.44 -17.64 -10.38
C ALA A 463 -2.33 -16.78 -9.78
N VAL A 464 -2.67 -15.54 -9.44
CA VAL A 464 -1.85 -14.62 -8.65
C VAL A 464 -2.70 -13.96 -7.58
N SER A 465 -2.17 -13.93 -6.35
CA SER A 465 -2.66 -13.12 -5.25
C SER A 465 -1.49 -12.24 -4.79
N LEU A 466 -1.61 -10.92 -4.95
CA LEU A 466 -0.51 -9.97 -4.72
C LEU A 466 -0.98 -8.82 -3.83
N THR A 467 -0.20 -8.49 -2.81
CA THR A 467 -0.41 -7.30 -1.97
C THR A 467 0.80 -6.39 -2.08
N THR A 468 0.56 -5.12 -2.39
CA THR A 468 1.54 -4.03 -2.51
C THR A 468 1.13 -2.87 -1.59
N THR A 469 2.09 -2.10 -1.09
CA THR A 469 1.88 -1.12 -0.02
C THR A 469 2.89 0.03 -0.10
N VAL A 470 2.54 1.16 0.52
CA VAL A 470 3.50 2.21 0.93
C VAL A 470 3.46 2.47 2.45
N ASN A 471 2.78 1.58 3.19
CA ASN A 471 2.41 1.59 4.61
C ASN A 471 1.21 2.48 4.98
N LEU A 472 1.38 3.80 5.12
CA LEU A 472 0.30 4.74 5.43
C LEU A 472 -0.18 5.51 4.17
N ASP A 473 -1.25 6.30 4.30
CA ASP A 473 -1.76 7.21 3.25
C ASP A 473 -0.61 8.10 2.72
N PHE A 474 -0.14 7.80 1.50
CA PHE A 474 1.03 8.40 0.82
C PHE A 474 2.39 8.15 1.52
N GLY A 475 2.49 7.05 2.26
CA GLY A 475 3.71 6.61 2.93
C GLY A 475 4.33 7.66 3.84
N SER A 476 5.62 7.92 3.63
CA SER A 476 6.41 8.94 4.33
C SER A 476 5.91 10.38 4.16
N LEU A 477 4.92 10.63 3.28
CA LEU A 477 4.49 11.95 2.84
C LEU A 477 5.64 12.73 2.18
N GLN A 478 6.48 12.02 1.43
CA GLN A 478 7.56 12.56 0.60
C GLN A 478 7.45 11.99 -0.82
N ALA A 479 7.58 12.85 -1.82
CA ALA A 479 7.69 12.44 -3.21
C ALA A 479 8.90 13.11 -3.88
N ASP A 480 9.78 12.32 -4.49
CA ASP A 480 10.92 12.85 -5.26
C ASP A 480 10.40 13.58 -6.52
N PRO A 481 10.58 14.91 -6.64
CA PRO A 481 10.09 15.66 -7.79
C PRO A 481 10.78 15.30 -9.11
N GLY A 482 11.96 14.67 -9.06
CA GLY A 482 12.69 14.21 -10.25
C GLY A 482 12.08 12.97 -10.90
N THR A 483 11.42 12.11 -10.12
CA THR A 483 10.88 10.82 -10.56
C THR A 483 9.37 10.65 -10.34
N GLY A 484 8.71 11.50 -9.56
CA GLY A 484 7.30 11.34 -9.17
C GLY A 484 7.04 10.12 -8.27
N ILE A 485 8.09 9.53 -7.69
CA ILE A 485 7.99 8.38 -6.79
C ILE A 485 7.66 8.87 -5.38
N ILE A 486 6.53 8.41 -4.85
CA ILE A 486 6.15 8.59 -3.44
C ILE A 486 6.82 7.48 -2.63
N LEU A 487 7.47 7.84 -1.52
CA LEU A 487 8.27 6.92 -0.72
C LEU A 487 7.47 6.34 0.47
N ASN A 488 7.65 5.05 0.73
CA ASN A 488 7.03 4.34 1.86
C ASN A 488 7.40 4.92 3.24
N ASP A 489 6.58 4.66 4.26
CA ASP A 489 6.94 4.77 5.68
C ASP A 489 7.11 3.40 6.38
N GLU A 490 7.55 2.39 5.62
CA GLU A 490 7.47 0.99 6.02
C GLU A 490 8.34 0.62 7.23
N MET A 491 9.24 1.51 7.64
CA MET A 491 10.01 1.34 8.86
C MET A 491 9.16 1.41 10.15
N ASP A 492 7.91 1.88 10.10
CA ASP A 492 6.96 1.80 11.22
C ASP A 492 6.43 0.38 11.49
N ASP A 493 6.49 -0.53 10.51
CA ASP A 493 6.08 -1.92 10.72
C ASP A 493 7.16 -2.71 11.50
N PHE A 494 8.28 -2.09 11.91
CA PHE A 494 9.19 -2.58 12.96
C PHE A 494 8.71 -2.24 14.39
N ALA A 495 9.22 -2.95 15.39
CA ALA A 495 9.21 -2.54 16.79
C ALA A 495 10.20 -1.37 17.02
N ALA A 496 9.84 -0.17 16.54
CA ALA A 496 10.66 1.04 16.58
C ALA A 496 11.04 1.47 18.01
N ARG A 497 10.20 1.16 18.99
CA ARG A 497 10.44 1.33 20.43
C ARG A 497 9.82 0.15 21.20
N PRO A 498 10.56 -0.56 22.08
CA PRO A 498 10.01 -1.70 22.81
C PRO A 498 8.80 -1.34 23.68
N GLY A 499 7.70 -2.08 23.53
CA GLY A 499 6.47 -1.90 24.31
C GLY A 499 5.53 -0.78 23.82
N GLU A 500 6.01 0.15 22.98
CA GLU A 500 5.14 1.11 22.28
C GLU A 500 4.46 0.44 21.07
N PRO A 501 3.20 0.81 20.76
CA PRO A 501 2.52 0.38 19.54
C PRO A 501 2.96 1.19 18.31
N ASN A 502 2.96 0.56 17.14
CA ASN A 502 3.10 1.25 15.86
C ASN A 502 1.79 1.98 15.45
N ALA A 503 1.74 2.59 14.25
CA ALA A 503 0.57 3.32 13.76
C ALA A 503 -0.73 2.51 13.76
N PHE A 504 -0.64 1.18 13.63
CA PHE A 504 -1.78 0.26 13.68
C PHE A 504 -2.10 -0.29 15.08
N GLY A 505 -1.55 0.30 16.14
CA GLY A 505 -1.79 -0.16 17.51
C GLY A 505 -1.11 -1.49 17.86
N LEU A 506 -0.23 -2.02 16.99
CA LEU A 506 0.42 -3.31 17.20
C LEU A 506 1.64 -3.13 18.12
N VAL A 507 1.57 -3.71 19.32
CA VAL A 507 2.75 -3.88 20.19
C VAL A 507 3.50 -5.12 19.72
N GLN A 508 4.76 -4.96 19.32
CA GLN A 508 5.56 -6.00 18.66
C GLN A 508 6.79 -6.39 19.48
N GLY A 509 7.11 -7.68 19.55
CA GLY A 509 8.25 -8.20 20.30
C GLY A 509 9.61 -7.89 19.67
N ARG A 510 10.69 -8.08 20.46
CA ARG A 510 12.10 -7.85 20.04
C ARG A 510 12.55 -8.71 18.84
N ALA A 511 11.77 -9.72 18.45
CA ALA A 511 11.93 -10.44 17.18
C ALA A 511 11.89 -9.46 15.98
N ASN A 512 11.00 -8.47 16.02
CA ASN A 512 10.79 -7.48 14.97
C ASN A 512 11.43 -6.10 15.28
N ARG A 513 12.54 -6.04 16.01
CA ARG A 513 13.30 -4.78 16.17
C ARG A 513 14.09 -4.41 14.90
N VAL A 514 14.37 -3.12 14.71
CA VAL A 514 15.12 -2.57 13.56
C VAL A 514 16.54 -3.13 13.53
N GLN A 515 16.98 -3.65 12.37
CA GLN A 515 18.36 -4.07 12.11
C GLN A 515 18.68 -3.77 10.63
N PRO A 516 19.90 -3.34 10.27
CA PRO A 516 20.23 -3.02 8.88
C PRO A 516 20.16 -4.27 7.99
N GLY A 517 19.62 -4.13 6.78
CA GLY A 517 19.41 -5.24 5.83
C GLY A 517 18.18 -6.13 6.12
N LYS A 518 17.45 -5.85 7.20
CA LYS A 518 16.25 -6.61 7.63
C LYS A 518 14.97 -6.05 7.03
N ARG A 519 13.95 -6.91 6.89
CA ARG A 519 12.58 -6.53 6.51
C ARG A 519 11.68 -6.37 7.73
N PRO A 520 10.74 -5.41 7.73
CA PRO A 520 9.76 -5.25 8.80
C PRO A 520 8.63 -6.29 8.70
N LEU A 521 8.15 -6.78 9.85
CA LEU A 521 7.09 -7.81 9.94
C LEU A 521 5.75 -7.29 9.42
N SER A 522 5.32 -7.81 8.27
CA SER A 522 4.06 -7.40 7.65
C SER A 522 2.83 -8.15 8.15
N SER A 523 1.66 -7.57 7.92
CA SER A 523 0.34 -8.21 8.07
C SER A 523 -0.31 -8.63 6.74
N MET A 524 0.38 -8.42 5.60
CA MET A 524 -0.14 -8.75 4.26
C MET A 524 -0.35 -10.26 4.07
N THR A 525 -1.58 -10.66 3.71
CA THR A 525 -1.98 -12.08 3.62
C THR A 525 -2.49 -12.47 2.22
N PRO A 526 -1.68 -12.35 1.14
CA PRO A 526 -2.03 -12.92 -0.16
C PRO A 526 -2.10 -14.44 -0.04
N THR A 527 -3.18 -15.03 -0.57
CA THR A 527 -3.58 -16.42 -0.31
C THR A 527 -4.19 -17.04 -1.57
N LEU A 528 -3.81 -18.29 -1.84
CA LEU A 528 -4.40 -19.14 -2.88
C LEU A 528 -4.99 -20.38 -2.21
N VAL A 529 -6.13 -20.87 -2.71
CA VAL A 529 -6.76 -22.12 -2.24
C VAL A 529 -6.88 -23.11 -3.39
N ARG A 530 -6.55 -24.38 -3.13
CA ARG A 530 -6.65 -25.48 -4.09
C ARG A 530 -7.63 -26.55 -3.65
N ASP A 531 -8.29 -27.16 -4.63
CA ASP A 531 -9.04 -28.39 -4.43
C ASP A 531 -8.14 -29.64 -4.46
N GLN A 532 -8.76 -30.81 -4.24
CA GLN A 532 -8.09 -32.12 -4.22
C GLN A 532 -7.56 -32.54 -5.59
N GLN A 533 -7.92 -31.81 -6.65
CA GLN A 533 -7.42 -32.01 -8.02
C GLN A 533 -6.26 -31.03 -8.34
N GLY A 534 -5.82 -30.22 -7.38
CA GLY A 534 -4.74 -29.25 -7.52
C GLY A 534 -5.12 -27.97 -8.26
N ARG A 535 -6.39 -27.80 -8.63
CA ARG A 535 -6.89 -26.60 -9.31
C ARG A 535 -6.97 -25.46 -8.31
N VAL A 536 -6.50 -24.27 -8.66
CA VAL A 536 -6.71 -23.09 -7.81
C VAL A 536 -8.18 -22.67 -7.94
N ILE A 537 -8.92 -22.76 -6.85
CA ILE A 537 -10.33 -22.37 -6.78
C ILE A 537 -10.51 -20.93 -6.30
N LEU A 538 -9.57 -20.39 -5.53
CA LEU A 538 -9.68 -19.05 -4.96
C LEU A 538 -8.32 -18.35 -4.91
N ALA A 539 -8.25 -17.14 -5.43
CA ALA A 539 -7.20 -16.17 -5.14
C ALA A 539 -7.80 -15.05 -4.28
N VAL A 540 -7.23 -14.77 -3.11
CA VAL A 540 -7.82 -13.84 -2.13
C VAL A 540 -6.78 -13.19 -1.21
N GLY A 541 -7.07 -11.96 -0.81
CA GLY A 541 -6.29 -11.20 0.15
C GLY A 541 -6.90 -9.82 0.36
N ALA A 542 -6.28 -8.99 1.19
CA ALA A 542 -6.84 -7.70 1.57
C ALA A 542 -5.79 -6.61 1.86
N ALA A 543 -6.30 -5.38 1.97
CA ALA A 543 -5.63 -4.17 2.45
C ALA A 543 -6.18 -3.71 3.81
N GLY A 544 -5.43 -2.85 4.52
CA GLY A 544 -5.88 -2.23 5.79
C GLY A 544 -5.08 -2.59 7.06
N GLY A 545 -3.77 -2.86 6.94
CA GLY A 545 -2.89 -3.18 8.07
C GLY A 545 -3.24 -4.52 8.74
N PRO A 546 -3.29 -4.64 10.09
CA PRO A 546 -3.62 -5.89 10.77
C PRO A 546 -5.01 -6.45 10.43
N ARG A 547 -5.94 -5.61 9.95
CA ARG A 547 -7.28 -6.04 9.53
C ARG A 547 -7.25 -7.02 8.36
N ILE A 548 -6.18 -7.02 7.56
CA ILE A 548 -5.96 -7.92 6.42
C ILE A 548 -6.14 -9.38 6.82
N ILE A 549 -5.50 -9.81 7.92
CA ILE A 549 -5.49 -11.21 8.39
C ILE A 549 -6.93 -11.67 8.70
N SER A 550 -7.67 -10.86 9.46
CA SER A 550 -9.07 -11.15 9.81
C SER A 550 -10.04 -11.03 8.63
N ALA A 551 -9.78 -10.14 7.67
CA ALA A 551 -10.63 -9.97 6.50
C ALA A 551 -10.49 -11.19 5.56
N THR A 552 -9.27 -11.56 5.19
CA THR A 552 -8.97 -12.75 4.40
C THR A 552 -9.53 -14.01 5.06
N LEU A 553 -9.35 -14.19 6.38
CA LEU A 553 -9.91 -15.32 7.13
C LEU A 553 -11.45 -15.41 7.03
N GLN A 554 -12.16 -14.28 7.17
CA GLN A 554 -13.63 -14.27 7.08
C GLN A 554 -14.15 -14.50 5.65
N THR A 555 -13.41 -14.06 4.63
CA THR A 555 -13.74 -14.38 3.23
C THR A 555 -13.47 -15.85 2.91
N LEU A 556 -12.38 -16.45 3.43
CA LEU A 556 -12.16 -17.90 3.34
C LEU A 556 -13.31 -18.69 3.97
N LEU A 557 -13.73 -18.34 5.20
CA LEU A 557 -14.88 -18.98 5.86
C LEU A 557 -16.19 -18.78 5.09
N ALA A 558 -16.40 -17.63 4.44
CA ALA A 558 -17.57 -17.38 3.62
C ALA A 558 -17.60 -18.24 2.34
N VAL A 559 -16.46 -18.41 1.67
CA VAL A 559 -16.37 -19.28 0.48
C VAL A 559 -16.43 -20.76 0.89
N LEU A 560 -15.57 -21.21 1.80
CA LEU A 560 -15.33 -22.63 2.09
C LEU A 560 -16.35 -23.27 3.05
N ASP A 561 -16.96 -22.53 3.99
CA ASP A 561 -17.98 -23.10 4.90
C ASP A 561 -19.41 -22.89 4.40
N ARG A 562 -19.63 -21.95 3.45
CA ARG A 562 -20.96 -21.48 3.03
C ARG A 562 -21.19 -21.45 1.52
N GLY A 563 -20.19 -21.72 0.69
CA GLY A 563 -20.33 -21.72 -0.77
C GLY A 563 -20.66 -20.36 -1.38
N MET A 564 -20.31 -19.26 -0.69
CA MET A 564 -20.62 -17.90 -1.17
C MET A 564 -19.78 -17.53 -2.39
N SER A 565 -20.33 -16.73 -3.31
CA SER A 565 -19.56 -16.20 -4.44
C SER A 565 -18.46 -15.24 -3.95
N ALA A 566 -17.47 -14.95 -4.79
CA ALA A 566 -16.43 -13.96 -4.44
C ALA A 566 -17.04 -12.60 -4.07
N GLY A 567 -18.08 -12.14 -4.78
CA GLY A 567 -18.78 -10.88 -4.49
C GLY A 567 -19.45 -10.90 -3.12
N ASP A 568 -20.26 -11.93 -2.84
CA ASP A 568 -20.98 -12.04 -1.56
C ASP A 568 -20.03 -12.19 -0.38
N ALA A 569 -18.97 -13.00 -0.53
CA ALA A 569 -17.98 -13.28 0.51
C ALA A 569 -17.10 -12.07 0.86
N VAL A 570 -16.94 -11.14 -0.08
CA VAL A 570 -16.22 -9.85 0.09
C VAL A 570 -17.15 -8.77 0.65
N ALA A 571 -18.39 -8.72 0.18
CA ALA A 571 -19.43 -7.81 0.69
C ALA A 571 -19.81 -8.11 2.15
N ALA A 572 -19.77 -9.38 2.57
CA ALA A 572 -20.21 -9.85 3.89
C ALA A 572 -19.64 -9.04 5.07
N PRO A 573 -20.48 -8.60 6.04
CA PRO A 573 -20.03 -7.87 7.23
C PRO A 573 -19.02 -8.64 8.07
N ARG A 574 -17.98 -7.95 8.55
CA ARG A 574 -16.81 -8.50 9.24
C ARG A 574 -16.61 -7.92 10.65
N LEU A 575 -15.86 -8.67 11.46
CA LEU A 575 -15.28 -8.23 12.72
C LEU A 575 -13.75 -8.35 12.69
N HIS A 576 -13.08 -7.63 13.59
CA HIS A 576 -11.64 -7.68 13.76
C HIS A 576 -11.26 -7.65 15.25
N HIS A 577 -10.22 -8.39 15.61
CA HIS A 577 -9.55 -8.27 16.90
C HIS A 577 -8.07 -8.68 16.79
N GLN A 578 -7.16 -7.78 17.20
CA GLN A 578 -5.70 -7.99 17.13
C GLN A 578 -5.01 -8.27 18.49
N TRP A 579 -5.63 -9.07 19.38
CA TRP A 579 -5.22 -9.32 20.79
C TRP A 579 -5.17 -8.08 21.72
N LEU A 580 -4.44 -7.03 21.35
CA LEU A 580 -4.29 -5.76 22.05
C LEU A 580 -4.54 -4.57 21.09
N PRO A 581 -5.33 -3.55 21.47
CA PRO A 581 -6.14 -3.45 22.70
C PRO A 581 -7.21 -4.55 22.78
N ALA A 582 -7.77 -4.79 23.98
CA ALA A 582 -8.75 -5.86 24.24
C ALA A 582 -10.17 -5.50 23.75
N LYS A 583 -10.29 -5.02 22.50
CA LYS A 583 -11.48 -4.44 21.89
C LYS A 583 -11.83 -5.18 20.61
N VAL A 584 -13.11 -5.49 20.44
CA VAL A 584 -13.68 -6.01 19.20
C VAL A 584 -14.06 -4.83 18.33
N PHE A 585 -13.59 -4.79 17.08
CA PHE A 585 -14.03 -3.83 16.08
C PHE A 585 -15.01 -4.53 15.15
N THR A 586 -16.21 -3.97 14.95
CA THR A 586 -17.23 -4.58 14.07
C THR A 586 -17.87 -3.58 13.14
N GLU A 587 -18.26 -4.06 11.97
CA GLU A 587 -19.26 -3.39 11.14
C GLU A 587 -20.65 -3.49 11.80
N SER A 588 -21.53 -2.51 11.55
CA SER A 588 -22.78 -2.31 12.30
C SER A 588 -23.76 -3.49 12.25
N GLN A 589 -23.66 -4.35 11.23
CA GLN A 589 -24.50 -5.56 11.08
C GLN A 589 -24.01 -6.74 11.94
N LEU A 590 -22.83 -6.63 12.58
CA LEU A 590 -22.31 -7.59 13.56
C LEU A 590 -22.23 -6.96 14.94
N SER A 591 -23.23 -7.23 15.77
CA SER A 591 -23.23 -6.91 17.19
C SER A 591 -23.94 -8.01 17.99
N SER A 592 -23.63 -8.13 19.28
CA SER A 592 -24.36 -9.02 20.18
C SER A 592 -24.42 -8.43 21.59
N SER A 593 -25.62 -8.07 22.03
CA SER A 593 -25.89 -7.65 23.41
C SER A 593 -25.58 -8.75 24.42
N GLU A 594 -25.73 -10.02 24.04
CA GLU A 594 -25.30 -11.17 24.85
C GLU A 594 -23.79 -11.12 25.10
N LEU A 595 -22.96 -10.91 24.07
CA LEU A 595 -21.50 -10.79 24.24
C LEU A 595 -21.12 -9.53 25.01
N SER A 596 -21.78 -8.38 24.78
CA SER A 596 -21.56 -7.18 25.60
C SER A 596 -21.86 -7.45 27.08
N SER A 597 -22.97 -8.13 27.40
CA SER A 597 -23.32 -8.54 28.77
C SER A 597 -22.36 -9.57 29.39
N GLN A 598 -21.52 -10.21 28.57
CA GLN A 598 -20.45 -11.11 29.00
C GLN A 598 -19.08 -10.41 29.11
N GLY A 599 -19.01 -9.10 28.87
CA GLY A 599 -17.81 -8.28 29.05
C GLY A 599 -16.94 -8.12 27.82
N PHE A 600 -17.46 -8.35 26.61
CA PHE A 600 -16.77 -7.98 25.37
C PHE A 600 -16.96 -6.48 25.08
N ASP A 601 -15.86 -5.73 24.93
CA ASP A 601 -15.90 -4.33 24.49
C ASP A 601 -16.03 -4.26 22.96
N PHE A 602 -17.20 -3.84 22.47
CA PHE A 602 -17.46 -3.58 21.05
C PHE A 602 -17.25 -2.11 20.70
N GLY A 603 -16.27 -1.83 19.84
CA GLY A 603 -16.12 -0.55 19.17
C GLY A 603 -16.91 -0.50 17.87
N ALA A 604 -17.78 0.50 17.74
CA ALA A 604 -18.27 0.92 16.43
C ALA A 604 -17.07 1.36 15.56
N TYR A 605 -16.94 0.79 14.37
CA TYR A 605 -15.86 1.11 13.44
C TYR A 605 -16.35 1.00 11.99
N SER A 606 -15.89 1.89 11.12
CA SER A 606 -16.41 2.05 9.75
C SER A 606 -15.82 1.09 8.71
N TYR A 607 -14.65 0.50 8.96
CA TYR A 607 -13.87 -0.19 7.94
C TYR A 607 -13.09 -1.40 8.49
N ALA A 608 -13.36 -2.58 7.93
CA ALA A 608 -12.79 -3.87 8.33
C ALA A 608 -11.72 -4.41 7.37
N GLY A 609 -11.06 -3.52 6.61
CA GLY A 609 -10.14 -3.87 5.51
C GLY A 609 -10.85 -3.94 4.15
N VAL A 610 -10.08 -3.91 3.05
CA VAL A 610 -10.58 -4.04 1.68
C VAL A 610 -10.08 -5.33 1.06
N VAL A 611 -10.99 -6.27 0.79
CA VAL A 611 -10.70 -7.58 0.19
C VAL A 611 -10.81 -7.51 -1.32
N GLN A 612 -9.93 -8.21 -2.04
CA GLN A 612 -10.16 -8.57 -3.44
C GLN A 612 -10.09 -10.09 -3.58
N ALA A 613 -11.01 -10.68 -4.35
CA ALA A 613 -11.13 -12.12 -4.50
C ALA A 613 -11.52 -12.52 -5.93
N VAL A 614 -10.98 -13.63 -6.40
CA VAL A 614 -11.41 -14.32 -7.62
C VAL A 614 -11.65 -15.79 -7.27
N HIS A 615 -12.88 -16.27 -7.44
CA HIS A 615 -13.33 -17.61 -7.05
C HIS A 615 -13.90 -18.37 -8.25
N LEU A 616 -13.27 -19.48 -8.61
CA LEU A 616 -13.77 -20.52 -9.49
C LEU A 616 -14.52 -21.55 -8.64
N ASP A 617 -15.85 -21.62 -8.79
CA ASP A 617 -16.65 -22.66 -8.14
C ASP A 617 -16.26 -24.04 -8.69
N PRO A 618 -15.71 -24.97 -7.87
CA PRO A 618 -15.24 -26.27 -8.32
C PRO A 618 -16.38 -27.21 -8.78
N THR A 619 -17.63 -26.88 -8.46
CA THR A 619 -18.85 -27.66 -8.76
C THR A 619 -19.47 -27.24 -10.08
N THR A 620 -19.62 -25.93 -10.31
CA THR A 620 -20.28 -25.39 -11.53
C THR A 620 -19.30 -24.94 -12.61
N GLY A 621 -18.01 -24.76 -12.26
CA GLY A 621 -17.01 -24.18 -13.15
C GLY A 621 -17.19 -22.67 -13.38
N VAL A 622 -18.07 -22.00 -12.62
CA VAL A 622 -18.31 -20.56 -12.76
C VAL A 622 -17.19 -19.77 -12.09
N LEU A 623 -16.45 -19.01 -12.91
CA LEU A 623 -15.48 -18.03 -12.46
C LEU A 623 -16.19 -16.73 -12.06
N SER A 624 -16.02 -16.34 -10.80
CA SER A 624 -16.58 -15.13 -10.18
C SER A 624 -15.48 -14.26 -9.60
N ALA A 625 -15.74 -12.96 -9.46
CA ALA A 625 -14.81 -12.00 -8.86
C ALA A 625 -15.55 -11.06 -7.91
N GLY A 626 -14.87 -10.62 -6.86
CA GLY A 626 -15.40 -9.74 -5.82
C GLY A 626 -14.39 -8.67 -5.45
N ALA A 627 -14.80 -7.41 -5.58
CA ALA A 627 -14.08 -6.24 -5.08
C ALA A 627 -14.86 -5.65 -3.90
N ASP A 628 -14.15 -5.13 -2.91
CA ASP A 628 -14.78 -4.65 -1.70
C ASP A 628 -15.68 -3.42 -1.93
N PRO A 629 -16.99 -3.46 -1.61
CA PRO A 629 -17.87 -2.29 -1.73
C PRO A 629 -17.55 -1.16 -0.74
N ARG A 630 -16.49 -1.31 0.07
CA ARG A 630 -15.94 -0.30 1.00
C ARG A 630 -14.82 0.54 0.38
N ALA A 631 -14.57 0.38 -0.92
CA ALA A 631 -13.61 1.14 -1.71
C ALA A 631 -14.07 1.28 -3.16
N SER A 632 -13.36 2.06 -3.95
CA SER A 632 -13.58 2.31 -5.39
C SER A 632 -13.18 1.13 -6.29
N GLY A 633 -13.36 -0.10 -5.80
CA GLY A 633 -12.87 -1.33 -6.43
C GLY A 633 -13.67 -1.80 -7.64
N GLY A 634 -12.98 -2.47 -8.55
CA GLY A 634 -13.56 -3.04 -9.77
C GLY A 634 -13.33 -4.54 -9.87
N VAL A 635 -14.19 -5.19 -10.66
CA VAL A 635 -14.04 -6.59 -11.08
C VAL A 635 -14.19 -6.69 -12.59
N ARG A 636 -13.47 -7.62 -13.21
CA ARG A 636 -13.65 -7.98 -14.61
C ARG A 636 -13.58 -9.49 -14.75
N VAL A 637 -14.50 -10.06 -15.53
CA VAL A 637 -14.44 -11.44 -16.00
C VAL A 637 -14.46 -11.36 -17.53
N VAL A 638 -13.46 -11.94 -18.18
CA VAL A 638 -13.27 -11.88 -19.63
C VAL A 638 -13.14 -13.28 -20.20
N SER A 639 -13.53 -13.44 -21.46
CA SER A 639 -12.96 -14.50 -22.29
C SER A 639 -11.61 -13.98 -22.82
N PRO A 640 -10.51 -14.74 -22.67
CA PRO A 640 -9.21 -14.39 -23.23
C PRO A 640 -9.18 -14.58 -24.76
#